data_AF-A0A3P6UQH4-F1
#
_entry.id   AF-A0A3P6UQH4-F1
#
_cell.length_a   1.000
_cell.length_b   1.000
_cell.length_c   1.000
_cell.angle_alpha   90.00
_cell.angle_beta   90.00
_cell.angle_gamma   90.00
#
_symmetry.space_group_name_H-M   'P 1'
#
loop_
_entity.id
_entity.type
_entity.pdbx_description
1 polymer ?
#
loop_
_entity_poly.entity_id
_entity_poly.type
_entity_poly.pdbx_seq_one_letter_code
_entity_poly.pdbx_strand_id
1 'polypeptide(L)'
;MEAGVTLPVNCYKEVHADREVYRLRSFISTSMQQMKKIVFDSDGSIYEAESLITYLERFSKVYTEDPAEKLAEFLKSNPTIIVVGALYIVLDEFKSKIKSILGDLKKAYVDAYVGLFLTPLDNLEAQIDEWDRNLSKHVGNLDDIAFIMDTLRDIREKDIDLDRSLIHCEDANGLVVKYNVPYPKETSDRVEAVRYAYLRIKEKELQQLDHILSVQGGYKDGLLDSIDKLRGSAAEFEAEYDEKGPMVPGLQPQVALDRQIQFKNRHDNLSRKLLTASKGEELFGLPVSDYSRVVQIGRELDLLQRLYGLYNEALKTWPAYTDLEKTINDFNEKVPLLEMMTNKAMKPRHWQRLADLVHYNFDVESESFTLKTMLDAPLLDAKDDVEDICISAVREKDIEAKLAVVMSDWTNQELKLGPFKTRGELLLKGDRVAELVPMLEDSLMVLGSYNVPFKKPISEWVQKLSTTSEVLETWMRVQNLWVYLEAVFVGGDIAKQLPAEAKRFQTVDKTWVKVMERARDNPNVVSCCAGDGALAELLPRLLGQLELCQKSLSGYLEKKRLKFPRFFFVSDPMFKPVRCEGQVETWLTLLYDIARVSLHLEIQKASFLILDPSCDFIEFFETQLAQIGILGLQIIWTNDATEALKEAKSEPKAMSKANKHFLDMLNLLIGETTKDLTPVMRTKFETLITVQVHQRDIFDDLCKQGIKSPLDFEWTKQTRAYFIEEVDKCVISITDVDFAYQNEFLGCTERLVITPLTDRCYITLSQALNMNLGGAPAGPAGTGKTETTKDMGRALGKYVVVFNCSDQMDFRGLGRIYKGLAQSGSWGCFDEFNRIELPVLSVAAQQIAVILAAKRDGLAYFVFTDGDTVSMNPEFGLFLTMNPGYAGRQELPENLKINFRSVAMMVPDRQIIMRVKLAACGFVDNQILARKFFVLYKLCEEQLTKQVSVS
;
A
#
# COMPACT_ATOMS: atom_id res chain seq x y z
N MET A 1 69.03 -81.03 -69.50
CA MET A 1 70.12 -81.21 -68.52
C MET A 1 69.48 -81.37 -67.16
N GLU A 2 69.96 -82.36 -66.42
CA GLU A 2 69.58 -82.70 -65.05
C GLU A 2 69.49 -81.46 -64.15
N ALA A 3 68.39 -81.37 -63.39
CA ALA A 3 68.45 -81.38 -61.93
C ALA A 3 67.00 -81.43 -61.42
N GLY A 4 66.53 -82.65 -61.18
CA GLY A 4 65.36 -82.86 -60.35
C GLY A 4 65.65 -82.34 -58.94
N VAL A 5 64.82 -81.42 -58.48
CA VAL A 5 64.52 -81.31 -57.06
C VAL A 5 63.05 -81.68 -56.92
N THR A 6 62.84 -82.98 -56.76
CA THR A 6 61.74 -83.51 -55.94
C THR A 6 61.85 -82.83 -54.59
N LEU A 7 60.94 -81.91 -54.27
CA LEU A 7 60.72 -81.56 -52.87
C LEU A 7 60.40 -82.88 -52.15
N PRO A 8 61.11 -83.25 -51.06
CA PRO A 8 60.97 -84.55 -50.39
C PRO A 8 59.60 -84.73 -49.73
N VAL A 9 58.80 -83.67 -49.71
CA VAL A 9 57.43 -83.61 -49.21
C VAL A 9 56.60 -82.86 -50.25
N ASN A 10 55.53 -83.45 -50.76
CA ASN A 10 54.52 -82.66 -51.47
C ASN A 10 53.75 -81.88 -50.41
N CYS A 11 54.27 -80.71 -50.03
CA CYS A 11 53.70 -79.89 -48.97
C CYS A 11 52.21 -79.62 -49.20
N TYR A 12 51.76 -79.53 -50.44
CA TYR A 12 50.34 -79.35 -50.74
C TYR A 12 49.50 -80.61 -50.46
N LYS A 13 49.97 -81.82 -50.84
CA LYS A 13 49.24 -83.06 -50.56
C LYS A 13 49.34 -83.50 -49.10
N GLU A 14 50.50 -83.39 -48.46
CA GLU A 14 50.67 -83.81 -47.07
C GLU A 14 49.95 -82.87 -46.09
N VAL A 15 50.03 -81.55 -46.27
CA VAL A 15 49.29 -80.58 -45.44
C VAL A 15 47.78 -80.69 -45.64
N HIS A 16 47.32 -81.07 -46.84
CA HIS A 16 45.89 -81.22 -47.12
C HIS A 16 45.32 -82.59 -46.71
N ALA A 17 46.18 -83.61 -46.54
CA ALA A 17 45.84 -84.90 -45.95
C ALA A 17 45.99 -84.92 -44.41
N ASP A 18 46.78 -84.00 -43.86
CA ASP A 18 46.93 -83.83 -42.41
C ASP A 18 45.61 -83.35 -41.78
N ARG A 19 45.03 -84.24 -40.97
CA ARG A 19 43.74 -83.99 -40.31
C ARG A 19 43.79 -82.81 -39.35
N GLU A 20 44.95 -82.55 -38.72
CA GLU A 20 45.10 -81.42 -37.80
C GLU A 20 45.16 -80.11 -38.56
N VAL A 21 45.91 -80.03 -39.67
CA VAL A 21 45.97 -78.79 -40.46
C VAL A 21 44.65 -78.53 -41.19
N TYR A 22 43.96 -79.56 -41.69
CA TYR A 22 42.63 -79.39 -42.28
C TYR A 22 41.59 -78.98 -41.22
N ARG A 23 41.65 -79.53 -40.00
CA ARG A 23 40.83 -79.08 -38.87
C ARG A 23 41.18 -77.67 -38.43
N LEU A 24 42.45 -77.28 -38.37
CA LEU A 24 42.89 -75.93 -38.04
C LEU A 24 42.48 -74.93 -39.12
N ARG A 25 42.59 -75.29 -40.40
CA ARG A 25 42.11 -74.46 -41.51
C ARG A 25 40.59 -74.35 -41.48
N SER A 26 39.87 -75.44 -41.24
CA SER A 26 38.41 -75.40 -41.08
C SER A 26 38.04 -74.59 -39.85
N PHE A 27 38.72 -74.77 -38.72
CA PHE A 27 38.48 -74.05 -37.48
C PHE A 27 38.80 -72.56 -37.64
N ILE A 28 39.95 -72.19 -38.19
CA ILE A 28 40.31 -70.80 -38.51
C ILE A 28 39.37 -70.23 -39.56
N SER A 29 38.95 -71.00 -40.58
CA SER A 29 38.01 -70.51 -41.59
C SER A 29 36.59 -70.37 -41.05
N THR A 30 36.16 -71.24 -40.13
CA THR A 30 34.88 -71.17 -39.43
C THR A 30 34.90 -70.09 -38.35
N SER A 31 36.00 -69.91 -37.63
CA SER A 31 36.23 -68.82 -36.67
C SER A 31 36.42 -67.49 -37.39
N MET A 32 37.04 -67.45 -38.58
CA MET A 32 37.09 -66.28 -39.46
C MET A 32 35.74 -66.02 -40.12
N GLN A 33 34.92 -67.04 -40.43
CA GLN A 33 33.55 -66.85 -40.90
C GLN A 33 32.61 -66.40 -39.77
N GLN A 34 32.81 -66.88 -38.54
CA GLN A 34 32.16 -66.37 -37.34
C GLN A 34 32.66 -64.95 -37.00
N MET A 35 33.93 -64.63 -37.20
CA MET A 35 34.44 -63.25 -37.11
C MET A 35 33.93 -62.37 -38.27
N LYS A 36 33.71 -62.93 -39.48
CA LYS A 36 33.06 -62.26 -40.62
C LYS A 36 31.55 -62.12 -40.47
N LYS A 37 30.92 -62.70 -39.43
CA LYS A 37 29.56 -62.32 -39.05
C LYS A 37 29.49 -60.91 -38.45
N ILE A 38 30.64 -60.32 -38.11
CA ILE A 38 30.82 -58.87 -37.96
C ILE A 38 30.80 -58.26 -39.37
N VAL A 39 29.61 -58.10 -39.95
CA VAL A 39 29.43 -57.43 -41.24
C VAL A 39 29.20 -55.95 -40.95
N PHE A 40 30.05 -55.09 -41.51
CA PHE A 40 29.65 -53.72 -41.86
C PHE A 40 28.98 -53.83 -43.23
N ASP A 41 27.69 -53.53 -43.33
CA ASP A 41 27.03 -53.46 -44.64
C ASP A 41 27.57 -52.27 -45.46
N SER A 42 27.27 -52.18 -46.76
CA SER A 42 27.61 -51.02 -47.62
C SER A 42 27.08 -49.69 -47.08
N ASP A 43 26.20 -49.78 -46.10
CA ASP A 43 25.42 -48.74 -45.46
C ASP A 43 26.01 -48.37 -44.09
N GLY A 44 27.05 -49.08 -43.63
CA GLY A 44 27.77 -48.84 -42.38
C GLY A 44 27.20 -49.51 -41.13
N SER A 45 26.18 -50.37 -41.25
CA SER A 45 25.54 -51.03 -40.09
C SER A 45 26.29 -52.29 -39.66
N ILE A 46 26.49 -52.45 -38.34
CA ILE A 46 27.23 -53.56 -37.70
C ILE A 46 26.26 -54.63 -37.22
N TYR A 47 26.44 -55.89 -37.64
CA TYR A 47 25.76 -57.03 -37.02
C TYR A 47 26.74 -57.90 -36.21
N GLU A 48 26.38 -58.16 -34.96
CA GLU A 48 27.01 -59.04 -33.95
C GLU A 48 28.49 -58.84 -33.58
N ALA A 49 28.70 -57.83 -32.73
CA ALA A 49 29.51 -57.99 -31.52
C ALA A 49 28.68 -57.52 -30.34
N GLU A 50 28.22 -58.43 -29.47
CA GLU A 50 27.33 -58.13 -28.35
C GLU A 50 27.88 -56.96 -27.51
N SER A 51 29.21 -56.85 -27.34
CA SER A 51 29.86 -55.74 -26.64
C SER A 51 29.76 -54.37 -27.35
N LEU A 52 29.87 -54.32 -28.68
CA LEU A 52 29.81 -53.06 -29.46
C LEU A 52 28.38 -52.64 -29.77
N ILE A 53 27.49 -53.59 -30.07
CA ILE A 53 26.06 -53.33 -30.25
C ILE A 53 25.45 -52.87 -28.93
N THR A 54 25.75 -53.53 -27.81
CA THR A 54 25.30 -53.05 -26.50
C THR A 54 25.83 -51.64 -26.20
N TYR A 55 27.07 -51.33 -26.60
CA TYR A 55 27.62 -49.98 -26.43
C TYR A 55 26.89 -48.94 -27.31
N LEU A 56 26.62 -49.25 -28.58
CA LEU A 56 25.94 -48.37 -29.53
C LEU A 56 24.44 -48.24 -29.24
N GLU A 57 23.77 -49.28 -28.75
CA GLU A 57 22.37 -49.25 -28.30
C GLU A 57 22.24 -48.44 -27.02
N ARG A 58 23.16 -48.60 -26.06
CA ARG A 58 23.22 -47.74 -24.86
C ARG A 58 23.51 -46.29 -25.24
N PHE A 59 24.45 -46.05 -26.16
CA PHE A 59 24.71 -44.72 -26.70
C PHE A 59 23.47 -44.14 -27.37
N SER A 60 22.81 -44.89 -28.26
CA SER A 60 21.60 -44.48 -28.97
C SER A 60 20.48 -44.12 -28.00
N LYS A 61 20.23 -44.97 -27.00
CA LYS A 61 19.21 -44.74 -25.97
C LYS A 61 19.49 -43.47 -25.15
N VAL A 62 20.74 -43.29 -24.70
CA VAL A 62 21.15 -42.09 -23.96
C VAL A 62 21.10 -40.83 -24.84
N TYR A 63 21.52 -40.94 -26.10
CA TYR A 63 21.47 -39.87 -27.10
C TYR A 63 20.03 -39.42 -27.40
N THR A 64 19.05 -40.34 -27.38
CA THR A 64 17.64 -40.03 -27.60
C THR A 64 16.90 -39.51 -26.36
N GLU A 65 17.32 -39.88 -25.15
CA GLU A 65 16.63 -39.51 -23.91
C GLU A 65 17.16 -38.21 -23.28
N ASP A 66 18.49 -37.95 -23.32
CA ASP A 66 19.11 -36.77 -22.70
C ASP A 66 20.54 -36.48 -23.27
N PRO A 67 20.67 -35.58 -24.26
CA PRO A 67 21.88 -35.44 -25.06
C PRO A 67 23.03 -34.65 -24.41
N ALA A 68 22.82 -33.96 -23.28
CA ALA A 68 23.79 -32.97 -22.79
C ALA A 68 24.70 -33.47 -21.66
N GLU A 69 24.15 -33.93 -20.53
CA GLU A 69 24.93 -34.34 -19.35
C GLU A 69 25.22 -35.84 -19.34
N LYS A 70 24.16 -36.66 -19.48
CA LYS A 70 24.30 -38.13 -19.48
C LYS A 70 25.15 -38.63 -20.63
N LEU A 71 25.07 -37.99 -21.79
CA LEU A 71 25.88 -38.35 -22.96
C LEU A 71 27.36 -37.97 -22.78
N ALA A 72 27.65 -36.81 -22.18
CA ALA A 72 29.03 -36.39 -21.90
C ALA A 72 29.69 -37.30 -20.84
N GLU A 73 28.94 -37.67 -19.81
CA GLU A 73 29.36 -38.63 -18.79
C GLU A 73 29.54 -40.04 -19.37
N PHE A 74 28.63 -40.48 -20.24
CA PHE A 74 28.74 -41.75 -20.96
C PHE A 74 30.00 -41.81 -21.83
N LEU A 75 30.32 -40.74 -22.58
CA LEU A 75 31.52 -40.70 -23.43
C LEU A 75 32.82 -40.73 -22.60
N LYS A 76 32.80 -40.19 -21.36
CA LYS A 76 33.95 -40.11 -20.45
C LYS A 76 34.17 -41.42 -19.67
N SER A 77 33.09 -42.08 -19.25
CA SER A 77 33.13 -43.28 -18.39
C SER A 77 33.42 -44.57 -19.16
N ASN A 78 33.11 -44.62 -20.45
CA ASN A 78 33.30 -45.83 -21.26
C ASN A 78 34.70 -45.93 -21.90
N PRO A 79 35.23 -47.14 -22.11
CA PRO A 79 36.59 -47.35 -22.63
C PRO A 79 36.81 -46.75 -24.03
N THR A 80 38.04 -46.36 -24.33
CA THR A 80 38.47 -45.80 -25.63
C THR A 80 38.77 -46.89 -26.67
N ILE A 81 38.97 -48.13 -26.21
CA ILE A 81 39.24 -49.30 -27.05
C ILE A 81 38.30 -50.42 -26.63
N ILE A 82 37.57 -51.00 -27.60
CA ILE A 82 36.75 -52.19 -27.39
C ILE A 82 37.43 -53.37 -28.07
N VAL A 83 37.64 -54.46 -27.31
CA VAL A 83 38.18 -55.72 -27.82
C VAL A 83 37.02 -56.58 -28.31
N VAL A 84 37.02 -56.89 -29.60
CA VAL A 84 36.01 -57.75 -30.23
C VAL A 84 36.73 -58.96 -30.81
N GLY A 85 36.71 -60.08 -30.08
CA GLY A 85 37.45 -61.28 -30.47
C GLY A 85 38.96 -61.00 -30.55
N ALA A 86 39.52 -61.08 -31.76
CA ALA A 86 40.95 -60.84 -32.02
C ALA A 86 41.27 -59.41 -32.53
N LEU A 87 40.29 -58.50 -32.56
CA LEU A 87 40.43 -57.13 -33.09
C LEU A 87 40.31 -56.08 -31.98
N TYR A 88 41.12 -55.02 -32.08
CA TYR A 88 41.02 -53.82 -31.25
C TYR A 88 40.33 -52.72 -32.05
N ILE A 89 39.17 -52.26 -31.59
CA ILE A 89 38.46 -51.12 -32.21
C ILE A 89 38.73 -49.88 -31.35
N VAL A 90 39.40 -48.89 -31.94
CA VAL A 90 39.73 -47.60 -31.30
C VAL A 90 38.60 -46.60 -31.58
N LEU A 91 38.01 -46.03 -30.53
CA LEU A 91 36.83 -45.15 -30.61
C LEU A 91 37.16 -43.67 -30.44
N ASP A 92 38.43 -43.28 -30.36
CA ASP A 92 38.82 -41.90 -30.05
C ASP A 92 38.37 -40.88 -31.11
N GLU A 93 38.52 -41.20 -32.39
CA GLU A 93 38.03 -40.34 -33.48
C GLU A 93 36.50 -40.18 -33.47
N PHE A 94 35.79 -41.28 -33.18
CA PHE A 94 34.32 -41.28 -33.06
C PHE A 94 33.86 -40.41 -31.88
N LYS A 95 34.47 -40.58 -30.70
CA LYS A 95 34.18 -39.75 -29.52
C LYS A 95 34.50 -38.28 -29.74
N SER A 96 35.61 -37.98 -30.43
CA SER A 96 36.00 -36.61 -30.76
C SER A 96 35.00 -35.93 -31.70
N LYS A 97 34.54 -36.65 -32.73
CA LYS A 97 33.57 -36.13 -33.70
C LYS A 97 32.19 -35.89 -33.08
N ILE A 98 31.72 -36.76 -32.18
CA ILE A 98 30.49 -36.54 -31.42
C ILE A 98 30.61 -35.32 -30.49
N LYS A 99 31.74 -35.17 -29.79
CA LYS A 99 31.98 -33.98 -28.96
C LYS A 99 31.94 -32.69 -29.77
N SER A 100 32.49 -32.68 -30.98
CA SER A 100 32.42 -31.53 -31.89
C SER A 100 30.97 -31.21 -32.27
N ILE A 101 30.20 -32.21 -32.73
CA ILE A 101 28.79 -32.03 -33.13
C ILE A 101 27.93 -31.54 -31.96
N LEU A 102 28.14 -32.07 -30.76
CA LEU A 102 27.46 -31.59 -29.54
C LEU A 102 27.84 -30.14 -29.20
N GLY A 103 29.10 -29.75 -29.44
CA GLY A 103 29.55 -28.36 -29.30
C GLY A 103 28.83 -27.42 -30.27
N ASP A 104 28.75 -27.81 -31.55
CA ASP A 104 28.09 -27.02 -32.59
C ASP A 104 26.58 -26.88 -32.35
N LEU A 105 25.91 -27.96 -31.92
CA LEU A 105 24.49 -27.94 -31.56
C LEU A 105 24.23 -27.08 -30.32
N LYS A 106 25.09 -27.14 -29.30
CA LYS A 106 25.01 -26.27 -28.12
C LYS A 106 25.14 -24.80 -28.52
N LYS A 107 26.07 -24.47 -29.40
CA LYS A 107 26.26 -23.11 -29.90
C LYS A 107 25.03 -22.63 -30.69
N ALA A 108 24.53 -23.43 -31.63
CA ALA A 108 23.33 -23.09 -32.41
C ALA A 108 22.08 -22.92 -31.53
N TYR A 109 21.94 -23.73 -30.48
CA TYR A 109 20.87 -23.59 -29.49
C TYR A 109 20.98 -22.27 -28.71
N VAL A 110 22.19 -21.90 -28.25
CA VAL A 110 22.43 -20.63 -27.56
C VAL A 110 22.10 -19.44 -28.45
N ASP A 111 22.57 -19.45 -29.70
CA ASP A 111 22.32 -18.36 -30.65
C ASP A 111 20.80 -18.20 -30.93
N ALA A 112 20.08 -19.31 -31.10
CA ALA A 112 18.62 -19.29 -31.27
C ALA A 112 17.88 -18.85 -29.99
N TYR A 113 18.35 -19.26 -28.82
CA TYR A 113 17.79 -18.89 -27.52
C TYR A 113 17.92 -17.39 -27.26
N VAL A 114 19.12 -16.83 -27.49
CA VAL A 114 19.39 -15.40 -27.40
C VAL A 114 18.49 -14.63 -28.37
N GLY A 115 18.42 -15.08 -29.64
CA GLY A 115 17.60 -14.44 -30.66
C GLY A 115 16.10 -14.46 -30.39
N LEU A 116 15.60 -15.43 -29.62
CA LEU A 116 14.18 -15.53 -29.30
C LEU A 116 13.80 -14.80 -28.02
N PHE A 117 14.62 -14.89 -26.96
CA PHE A 117 14.25 -14.44 -25.62
C PHE A 117 14.93 -13.14 -25.19
N LEU A 118 16.06 -12.76 -25.78
CA LEU A 118 16.85 -11.59 -25.34
C LEU A 118 16.91 -10.45 -26.36
N THR A 119 16.45 -10.66 -27.59
CA THR A 119 16.30 -9.60 -28.61
C THR A 119 15.51 -8.38 -28.15
N PRO A 120 14.47 -8.49 -27.29
CA PRO A 120 13.75 -7.32 -26.78
C PRO A 120 14.63 -6.36 -25.97
N LEU A 121 15.76 -6.82 -25.42
CA LEU A 121 16.59 -6.04 -24.48
C LEU A 121 17.08 -4.70 -25.07
N ASP A 122 17.42 -4.67 -26.35
CA ASP A 122 17.88 -3.45 -27.03
C ASP A 122 16.78 -2.37 -27.09
N ASN A 123 15.53 -2.78 -27.28
CA ASN A 123 14.39 -1.87 -27.30
C ASN A 123 14.02 -1.38 -25.89
N LEU A 124 14.14 -2.26 -24.88
CA LEU A 124 13.93 -1.89 -23.48
C LEU A 124 14.95 -0.85 -23.03
N GLU A 125 16.23 -1.05 -23.36
CA GLU A 125 17.33 -0.13 -23.04
C GLU A 125 17.10 1.26 -23.67
N ALA A 126 16.75 1.32 -24.96
CA ALA A 126 16.47 2.58 -25.64
C ALA A 126 15.29 3.37 -25.04
N GLN A 127 14.21 2.67 -24.64
CA GLN A 127 13.03 3.29 -24.03
C GLN A 127 13.34 3.85 -22.64
N ILE A 128 14.12 3.11 -21.83
CA ILE A 128 14.56 3.54 -20.50
C ILE A 128 15.45 4.77 -20.59
N ASP A 129 16.38 4.82 -21.53
CA ASP A 129 17.26 5.97 -21.75
C ASP A 129 16.49 7.22 -22.22
N GLU A 130 15.45 7.05 -23.03
CA GLU A 130 14.56 8.14 -23.42
C GLU A 130 13.82 8.73 -22.21
N TRP A 131 13.24 7.87 -21.38
CA TRP A 131 12.58 8.29 -20.15
C TRP A 131 13.54 9.00 -19.18
N ASP A 132 14.78 8.53 -19.06
CA ASP A 132 15.78 9.18 -18.20
C ASP A 132 16.09 10.61 -18.64
N ARG A 133 16.27 10.81 -19.95
CA ARG A 133 16.51 12.14 -20.52
C ARG A 133 15.34 13.07 -20.27
N ASN A 134 14.12 12.59 -20.49
CA ASN A 134 12.91 13.40 -20.36
C ASN A 134 12.62 13.79 -18.90
N LEU A 135 12.80 12.86 -17.95
CA LEU A 135 12.63 13.11 -16.51
C LEU A 135 13.76 13.95 -15.89
N SER A 136 14.90 14.10 -16.57
CA SER A 136 16.01 14.95 -16.13
C SER A 136 15.82 16.44 -16.42
N LYS A 137 14.76 16.81 -17.14
CA LYS A 137 14.52 18.20 -17.52
C LYS A 137 14.06 19.03 -16.30
N HIS A 138 14.63 20.22 -16.12
CA HIS A 138 14.29 21.12 -15.02
C HIS A 138 12.90 21.74 -15.22
N VAL A 139 12.08 21.78 -14.15
CA VAL A 139 10.74 22.36 -14.15
C VAL A 139 10.81 23.85 -13.87
N GLY A 140 10.74 24.69 -14.91
CA GLY A 140 10.74 26.15 -14.77
C GLY A 140 9.37 26.80 -14.98
N ASN A 141 8.50 26.19 -15.80
CA ASN A 141 7.24 26.77 -16.24
C ASN A 141 6.16 25.69 -16.49
N LEU A 142 4.94 26.14 -16.83
CA LEU A 142 3.80 25.26 -17.11
C LEU A 142 4.03 24.31 -18.31
N ASP A 143 4.78 24.73 -19.33
CA ASP A 143 5.09 23.88 -20.49
C ASP A 143 6.06 22.74 -20.12
N ASP A 144 6.99 22.98 -19.18
CA ASP A 144 7.89 21.95 -18.66
C ASP A 144 7.13 20.92 -17.80
N ILE A 145 6.15 21.37 -17.01
CA ILE A 145 5.25 20.49 -16.26
C ILE A 145 4.46 19.61 -17.23
N ALA A 146 3.87 20.19 -18.28
CA ALA A 146 3.11 19.44 -19.28
C ALA A 146 3.97 18.38 -19.97
N PHE A 147 5.20 18.72 -20.37
CA PHE A 147 6.14 17.80 -21.00
C PHE A 147 6.52 16.61 -20.09
N ILE A 148 6.79 16.86 -18.81
CA ILE A 148 7.10 15.80 -17.85
C ILE A 148 5.85 14.96 -17.57
N MET A 149 4.67 15.57 -17.45
CA MET A 149 3.41 14.85 -17.24
C MET A 149 3.05 13.92 -18.42
N ASP A 150 3.34 14.33 -19.66
CA ASP A 150 3.21 13.47 -20.83
C ASP A 150 4.19 12.28 -20.77
N THR A 151 5.42 12.52 -20.34
CA THR A 151 6.42 11.45 -20.13
C THR A 151 5.98 10.48 -19.02
N LEU A 152 5.45 10.99 -17.91
CA LEU A 152 4.90 10.20 -16.81
C LEU A 152 3.65 9.41 -17.23
N ARG A 153 2.87 9.91 -18.20
CA ARG A 153 1.77 9.15 -18.81
C ARG A 153 2.30 8.00 -19.66
N ASP A 154 3.29 8.26 -20.51
CA ASP A 154 3.92 7.22 -21.35
C ASP A 154 4.56 6.11 -20.50
N ILE A 155 5.23 6.47 -19.40
CA ILE A 155 5.75 5.51 -18.41
C ILE A 155 4.61 4.67 -17.86
N ARG A 156 3.52 5.26 -17.36
CA ARG A 156 2.38 4.52 -16.78
C ARG A 156 1.70 3.57 -17.75
N GLU A 157 1.59 3.94 -19.03
CA GLU A 157 0.94 3.12 -20.04
C GLU A 157 1.79 1.91 -20.45
N LYS A 158 3.11 2.09 -20.54
CA LYS A 158 4.03 1.04 -21.00
C LYS A 158 4.72 0.28 -19.88
N ASP A 159 4.51 0.68 -18.62
CA ASP A 159 5.24 0.17 -17.47
C ASP A 159 5.16 -1.35 -17.34
N ILE A 160 3.94 -1.86 -17.36
CA ILE A 160 3.62 -3.27 -17.13
C ILE A 160 4.21 -4.13 -18.24
N ASP A 161 4.11 -3.68 -19.48
CA ASP A 161 4.60 -4.42 -20.64
C ASP A 161 6.14 -4.43 -20.69
N LEU A 162 6.77 -3.33 -20.28
CA LEU A 162 8.22 -3.21 -20.19
C LEU A 162 8.79 -4.08 -19.06
N ASP A 163 8.20 -4.02 -17.85
CA ASP A 163 8.62 -4.83 -16.71
C ASP A 163 8.42 -6.33 -16.99
N ARG A 164 7.28 -6.72 -17.57
CA ARG A 164 7.03 -8.10 -17.97
C ARG A 164 8.06 -8.61 -18.98
N SER A 165 8.42 -7.80 -19.96
CA SER A 165 9.44 -8.16 -20.97
C SER A 165 10.83 -8.29 -20.36
N LEU A 166 11.14 -7.46 -19.36
CA LEU A 166 12.40 -7.51 -18.62
C LEU A 166 12.48 -8.74 -17.71
N ILE A 167 11.40 -9.08 -17.00
CA ILE A 167 11.28 -10.32 -16.20
C ILE A 167 11.52 -11.54 -17.09
N HIS A 168 10.93 -11.58 -18.29
CA HIS A 168 11.17 -12.69 -19.22
C HIS A 168 12.66 -12.79 -19.64
N CYS A 169 13.36 -11.67 -19.80
CA CYS A 169 14.79 -11.66 -20.10
C CYS A 169 15.62 -12.16 -18.90
N GLU A 170 15.23 -11.82 -17.67
CA GLU A 170 15.87 -12.29 -16.43
C GLU A 170 15.65 -13.78 -16.17
N ASP A 171 14.42 -14.26 -16.36
CA ASP A 171 14.09 -15.68 -16.25
C ASP A 171 14.89 -16.47 -17.29
N ALA A 172 15.00 -15.95 -18.52
CA ALA A 172 15.81 -16.56 -19.56
C ALA A 172 17.30 -16.60 -19.17
N ASN A 173 17.84 -15.50 -18.64
CA ASN A 173 19.21 -15.43 -18.13
C ASN A 173 19.44 -16.40 -16.95
N GLY A 174 18.48 -16.49 -16.03
CA GLY A 174 18.51 -17.39 -14.87
C GLY A 174 18.49 -18.86 -15.25
N LEU A 175 17.71 -19.24 -16.27
CA LEU A 175 17.70 -20.59 -16.82
C LEU A 175 19.06 -20.95 -17.44
N VAL A 176 19.67 -20.04 -18.18
CA VAL A 176 20.98 -20.24 -18.81
C VAL A 176 22.08 -20.44 -17.75
N VAL A 177 22.08 -19.63 -16.69
CA VAL A 177 23.01 -19.75 -15.56
C VAL A 177 22.79 -21.07 -14.81
N LYS A 178 21.53 -21.43 -14.53
CA LYS A 178 21.16 -22.65 -13.81
C LYS A 178 21.61 -23.92 -14.52
N TYR A 179 21.52 -23.96 -15.86
CA TYR A 179 21.91 -25.12 -16.66
C TYR A 179 23.35 -25.03 -17.21
N ASN A 180 24.14 -24.04 -16.76
CA ASN A 180 25.55 -23.87 -17.11
C ASN A 180 25.82 -23.93 -18.63
N VAL A 181 24.93 -23.31 -19.41
CA VAL A 181 24.99 -23.28 -20.87
C VAL A 181 26.06 -22.24 -21.29
N PRO A 182 26.90 -22.51 -22.32
CA PRO A 182 27.96 -21.59 -22.73
C PRO A 182 27.38 -20.28 -23.31
N TYR A 183 27.17 -19.30 -22.44
CA TYR A 183 26.52 -18.03 -22.71
C TYR A 183 27.47 -16.84 -22.44
N PRO A 184 27.52 -15.82 -23.32
CA PRO A 184 28.39 -14.68 -23.13
C PRO A 184 28.06 -13.91 -21.84
N LYS A 185 29.07 -13.74 -20.98
CA LYS A 185 28.90 -13.03 -19.71
C LYS A 185 28.46 -11.57 -19.91
N GLU A 186 28.94 -10.92 -20.97
CA GLU A 186 28.57 -9.54 -21.34
C GLU A 186 27.06 -9.35 -21.48
N THR A 187 26.34 -10.32 -22.06
CA THR A 187 24.89 -10.23 -22.23
C THR A 187 24.15 -10.40 -20.89
N SER A 188 24.71 -11.19 -19.96
CA SER A 188 24.19 -11.34 -18.60
C SER A 188 24.29 -10.03 -17.81
N ASP A 189 25.47 -9.40 -17.88
CA ASP A 189 25.73 -8.12 -17.21
C ASP A 189 24.83 -7.00 -17.78
N ARG A 190 24.51 -7.05 -19.08
CA ARG A 190 23.55 -6.11 -19.71
C ARG A 190 22.13 -6.24 -19.15
N VAL A 191 21.63 -7.46 -18.92
CA VAL A 191 20.28 -7.67 -18.37
C VAL A 191 20.18 -7.05 -16.96
N GLU A 192 21.19 -7.28 -16.11
CA GLU A 192 21.25 -6.66 -14.78
C GLU A 192 21.37 -5.14 -14.84
N ALA A 193 22.18 -4.60 -15.77
CA ALA A 193 22.35 -3.16 -15.94
C ALA A 193 21.04 -2.47 -16.36
N VAL A 194 20.29 -3.06 -17.28
CA VAL A 194 18.98 -2.55 -17.73
C VAL A 194 17.96 -2.60 -16.59
N ARG A 195 17.94 -3.66 -15.78
CA ARG A 195 17.10 -3.73 -14.58
C ARG A 195 17.43 -2.64 -13.57
N TYR A 196 18.71 -2.41 -13.33
CA TYR A 196 19.13 -1.35 -12.43
C TYR A 196 18.75 0.04 -12.97
N ALA A 197 18.88 0.28 -14.29
CA ALA A 197 18.44 1.50 -14.93
C ALA A 197 16.92 1.72 -14.80
N TYR A 198 16.12 0.68 -15.03
CA TYR A 198 14.66 0.72 -14.85
C TYR A 198 14.25 1.07 -13.41
N LEU A 199 14.86 0.45 -12.40
CA LEU A 199 14.57 0.74 -10.99
C LEU A 199 14.93 2.19 -10.61
N ARG A 200 16.05 2.71 -11.12
CA ARG A 200 16.41 4.14 -10.93
C ARG A 200 15.39 5.07 -11.57
N ILE A 201 14.83 4.72 -12.72
CA ILE A 201 13.77 5.51 -13.36
C ILE A 201 12.51 5.52 -12.52
N LYS A 202 12.15 4.40 -11.89
CA LYS A 202 11.01 4.34 -10.96
C LYS A 202 11.18 5.22 -9.74
N GLU A 203 12.39 5.25 -9.18
CA GLU A 203 12.69 6.16 -8.07
C GLU A 203 12.61 7.63 -8.52
N LYS A 204 13.15 7.95 -9.70
CA LYS A 204 13.14 9.30 -10.28
C LYS A 204 11.73 9.76 -10.70
N GLU A 205 10.89 8.85 -11.17
CA GLU A 205 9.47 9.05 -11.48
C GLU A 205 8.74 9.57 -10.23
N LEU A 206 8.91 8.90 -9.09
CA LEU A 206 8.31 9.28 -7.82
C LEU A 206 8.83 10.64 -7.33
N GLN A 207 10.14 10.87 -7.41
CA GLN A 207 10.74 12.15 -7.03
C GLN A 207 10.19 13.33 -7.86
N GLN A 208 10.04 13.14 -9.17
CA GLN A 208 9.47 14.17 -10.05
C GLN A 208 7.96 14.34 -9.81
N LEU A 209 7.23 13.27 -9.52
CA LEU A 209 5.81 13.34 -9.20
C LEU A 209 5.57 14.07 -7.87
N ASP A 210 6.35 13.80 -6.83
CA ASP A 210 6.31 14.53 -5.55
C ASP A 210 6.69 16.00 -5.73
N HIS A 211 7.71 16.28 -6.55
CA HIS A 211 8.09 17.64 -6.90
C HIS A 211 6.92 18.37 -7.59
N ILE A 212 6.29 17.76 -8.60
CA ILE A 212 5.14 18.33 -9.29
C ILE A 212 3.97 18.52 -8.31
N LEU A 213 3.64 17.55 -7.47
CA LEU A 213 2.55 17.64 -6.49
C LEU A 213 2.77 18.78 -5.48
N SER A 214 4.01 18.96 -5.01
CA SER A 214 4.37 20.05 -4.09
C SER A 214 4.23 21.44 -4.73
N VAL A 215 4.42 21.50 -6.05
CA VAL A 215 4.35 22.72 -6.85
C VAL A 215 2.93 22.95 -7.42
N GLN A 216 2.12 21.89 -7.55
CA GLN A 216 0.83 21.87 -8.25
C GLN A 216 -0.20 22.84 -7.66
N GLY A 217 -0.29 22.93 -6.33
CA GLY A 217 -1.26 23.79 -5.64
C GLY A 217 -1.02 25.26 -5.97
N GLY A 218 0.23 25.72 -5.87
CA GLY A 218 0.59 27.11 -6.19
C GLY A 218 0.40 27.47 -7.66
N TYR A 219 0.67 26.54 -8.58
CA TYR A 219 0.48 26.79 -10.01
C TYR A 219 -0.99 26.71 -10.44
N LYS A 220 -1.81 25.87 -9.79
CA LYS A 220 -3.25 25.80 -10.05
C LYS A 220 -3.97 27.06 -9.54
N ASP A 221 -3.68 27.49 -8.32
CA ASP A 221 -4.27 28.70 -7.75
C ASP A 221 -3.80 29.95 -8.51
N GLY A 222 -2.51 30.01 -8.89
CA GLY A 222 -1.97 31.05 -9.75
C GLY A 222 -2.56 31.05 -11.16
N LEU A 223 -2.87 29.88 -11.72
CA LEU A 223 -3.53 29.75 -13.02
C LEU A 223 -4.99 30.20 -12.96
N LEU A 224 -5.75 29.82 -11.93
CA LEU A 224 -7.14 30.25 -11.75
C LEU A 224 -7.25 31.77 -11.58
N ASP A 225 -6.40 32.37 -10.74
CA ASP A 225 -6.32 33.83 -10.60
C ASP A 225 -5.89 34.51 -11.91
N SER A 226 -4.99 33.88 -12.67
CA SER A 226 -4.58 34.37 -14.01
C SER A 226 -5.72 34.27 -15.02
N ILE A 227 -6.53 33.20 -15.01
CA ILE A 227 -7.68 32.99 -15.89
C ILE A 227 -8.79 34.00 -15.57
N ASP A 228 -9.09 34.24 -14.29
CA ASP A 228 -10.10 35.22 -13.89
C ASP A 228 -9.71 36.64 -14.31
N LYS A 229 -8.42 37.00 -14.10
CA LYS A 229 -7.86 38.27 -14.59
C LYS A 229 -7.86 38.34 -16.12
N LEU A 230 -7.57 37.24 -16.81
CA LEU A 230 -7.59 37.15 -18.27
C LEU A 230 -9.00 37.28 -18.84
N ARG A 231 -10.01 36.70 -18.19
CA ARG A 231 -11.42 36.81 -18.59
C ARG A 231 -11.91 38.24 -18.44
N GLY A 232 -11.56 38.92 -17.34
CA GLY A 232 -11.82 40.35 -17.17
C GLY A 232 -11.12 41.19 -18.25
N SER A 233 -9.83 40.94 -18.48
CA SER A 233 -9.04 41.66 -19.49
C SER A 233 -9.54 41.43 -20.92
N ALA A 234 -10.03 40.23 -21.23
CA ALA A 234 -10.59 39.90 -22.53
C ALA A 234 -11.95 40.59 -22.76
N ALA A 235 -12.84 40.58 -21.75
CA ALA A 235 -14.12 41.27 -21.84
C ALA A 235 -13.95 42.80 -21.95
N GLU A 236 -13.00 43.37 -21.20
CA GLU A 236 -12.64 44.79 -21.31
C GLU A 236 -12.08 45.11 -22.71
N PHE A 237 -11.17 44.27 -23.23
CA PHE A 237 -10.60 44.45 -24.57
C PHE A 237 -11.65 44.38 -25.68
N GLU A 238 -12.62 43.47 -25.58
CA GLU A 238 -13.73 43.34 -26.53
C GLU A 238 -14.63 44.59 -26.53
N ALA A 239 -15.05 45.04 -25.35
CA ALA A 239 -15.87 46.23 -25.21
C ALA A 239 -15.15 47.50 -25.71
N GLU A 240 -13.86 47.65 -25.38
CA GLU A 240 -13.04 48.76 -25.86
C GLU A 240 -12.81 48.73 -27.37
N TYR A 241 -12.65 47.55 -27.97
CA TYR A 241 -12.47 47.42 -29.41
C TYR A 241 -13.75 47.83 -30.16
N ASP A 242 -14.93 47.47 -29.65
CA ASP A 242 -16.20 47.81 -30.29
C ASP A 242 -16.53 49.32 -30.14
N GLU A 243 -16.20 49.95 -29.02
CA GLU A 243 -16.47 51.39 -28.78
C GLU A 243 -15.39 52.34 -29.35
N LYS A 244 -14.12 51.92 -29.29
CA LYS A 244 -12.96 52.79 -29.54
C LYS A 244 -11.98 52.22 -30.56
N GLY A 245 -12.26 51.06 -31.15
CA GLY A 245 -11.38 50.39 -32.09
C GLY A 245 -11.18 51.13 -33.42
N PRO A 246 -10.32 50.57 -34.28
CA PRO A 246 -9.92 51.20 -35.55
C PRO A 246 -11.02 51.23 -36.62
N MET A 247 -12.13 50.52 -36.42
CA MET A 247 -13.26 50.45 -37.37
C MET A 247 -14.41 51.42 -37.04
N VAL A 248 -14.28 52.25 -36.00
CA VAL A 248 -15.31 53.23 -35.63
C VAL A 248 -15.45 54.29 -36.74
N PRO A 249 -16.68 54.57 -37.23
CA PRO A 249 -16.89 55.46 -38.37
C PRO A 249 -16.52 56.93 -38.04
N GLY A 250 -15.86 57.60 -39.00
CA GLY A 250 -15.47 59.02 -38.88
C GLY A 250 -14.05 59.28 -38.36
N LEU A 251 -13.24 58.23 -38.17
CA LEU A 251 -11.85 58.37 -37.73
C LEU A 251 -10.91 58.86 -38.85
N GLN A 252 -9.98 59.74 -38.49
CA GLN A 252 -8.89 60.13 -39.39
C GLN A 252 -7.89 58.98 -39.60
N PRO A 253 -7.27 58.83 -40.79
CA PRO A 253 -6.42 57.69 -41.12
C PRO A 253 -5.25 57.43 -40.16
N GLN A 254 -4.60 58.48 -39.61
CA GLN A 254 -3.51 58.33 -38.63
C GLN A 254 -4.03 57.79 -37.29
N VAL A 255 -5.16 58.33 -36.82
CA VAL A 255 -5.78 57.91 -35.56
C VAL A 255 -6.29 56.47 -35.66
N ALA A 256 -6.80 56.06 -36.82
CA ALA A 256 -7.21 54.68 -37.07
C ALA A 256 -6.01 53.71 -37.10
N LEU A 257 -4.87 54.14 -37.66
CA LEU A 257 -3.63 53.37 -37.67
C LEU A 257 -3.00 53.22 -36.27
N ASP A 258 -2.94 54.31 -35.51
CA ASP A 258 -2.39 54.28 -34.15
C ASP A 258 -3.24 53.38 -33.24
N ARG A 259 -4.56 53.46 -33.37
CA ARG A 259 -5.49 52.53 -32.71
C ARG A 259 -5.29 51.10 -33.18
N GLN A 260 -5.13 50.87 -34.48
CA GLN A 260 -4.90 49.53 -35.03
C GLN A 260 -3.63 48.89 -34.43
N ILE A 261 -2.50 49.61 -34.40
CA ILE A 261 -1.25 49.09 -33.83
C ILE A 261 -1.41 48.83 -32.33
N GLN A 262 -2.05 49.77 -31.61
CA GLN A 262 -2.27 49.64 -30.17
C GLN A 262 -3.12 48.41 -29.84
N PHE A 263 -4.25 48.23 -30.53
CA PHE A 263 -5.13 47.07 -30.34
C PHE A 263 -4.50 45.77 -30.83
N LYS A 264 -3.66 45.79 -31.88
CA LYS A 264 -2.92 44.61 -32.36
C LYS A 264 -1.87 44.12 -31.36
N ASN A 265 -1.05 45.03 -30.81
CA ASN A 265 -0.08 44.67 -29.77
C ASN A 265 -0.76 44.14 -28.50
N ARG A 266 -1.89 44.75 -28.11
CA ARG A 266 -2.70 44.25 -26.98
C ARG A 266 -3.31 42.88 -27.29
N HIS A 267 -3.81 42.67 -28.50
CA HIS A 267 -4.33 41.37 -28.97
C HIS A 267 -3.26 40.27 -28.95
N ASP A 268 -2.08 40.51 -29.55
CA ASP A 268 -1.01 39.51 -29.61
C ASP A 268 -0.47 39.17 -28.20
N ASN A 269 -0.46 40.14 -27.29
CA ASN A 269 -0.15 39.90 -25.88
C ASN A 269 -1.23 39.07 -25.18
N LEU A 270 -2.50 39.38 -25.44
CA LEU A 270 -3.64 38.66 -24.86
C LEU A 270 -3.73 37.23 -25.41
N SER A 271 -3.59 37.02 -26.72
CA SER A 271 -3.62 35.70 -27.36
C SER A 271 -2.52 34.76 -26.90
N ARG A 272 -1.30 35.27 -26.65
CA ARG A 272 -0.22 34.45 -26.05
C ARG A 272 -0.56 33.98 -24.64
N LYS A 273 -1.15 34.86 -23.83
CA LYS A 273 -1.62 34.51 -22.48
C LYS A 273 -2.79 33.53 -22.51
N LEU A 274 -3.75 33.73 -23.43
CA LEU A 274 -4.90 32.84 -23.62
C LEU A 274 -4.47 31.43 -24.04
N LEU A 275 -3.51 31.30 -24.96
CA LEU A 275 -2.98 30.00 -25.37
C LEU A 275 -2.28 29.26 -24.21
N THR A 276 -1.51 30.00 -23.41
CA THR A 276 -0.83 29.45 -22.23
C THR A 276 -1.84 29.01 -21.16
N ALA A 277 -2.88 29.83 -20.93
CA ALA A 277 -3.94 29.52 -19.99
C ALA A 277 -4.78 28.32 -20.44
N SER A 278 -5.15 28.23 -21.73
CA SER A 278 -5.93 27.12 -22.29
C SER A 278 -5.20 25.78 -22.18
N LYS A 279 -3.88 25.73 -22.46
CA LYS A 279 -3.06 24.55 -22.18
C LYS A 279 -3.03 24.17 -20.69
N GLY A 280 -3.01 25.18 -19.82
CA GLY A 280 -3.12 24.98 -18.37
C GLY A 280 -4.50 24.43 -17.96
N GLU A 281 -5.59 24.97 -18.50
CA GLU A 281 -6.97 24.49 -18.25
C GLU A 281 -7.10 23.02 -18.65
N GLU A 282 -6.58 22.62 -19.81
CA GLU A 282 -6.53 21.21 -20.25
C GLU A 282 -5.70 20.34 -19.31
N LEU A 283 -4.51 20.79 -18.91
CA LEU A 283 -3.59 20.06 -18.03
C LEU A 283 -4.20 19.77 -16.64
N PHE A 284 -5.01 20.70 -16.11
CA PHE A 284 -5.68 20.55 -14.82
C PHE A 284 -7.11 19.99 -14.92
N GLY A 285 -7.57 19.63 -16.11
CA GLY A 285 -8.92 19.07 -16.34
C GLY A 285 -10.03 20.08 -16.05
N LEU A 286 -9.76 21.38 -16.23
CA LEU A 286 -10.72 22.47 -16.08
C LEU A 286 -11.52 22.66 -17.38
N PRO A 287 -12.76 23.15 -17.31
CA PRO A 287 -13.53 23.48 -18.51
C PRO A 287 -12.84 24.61 -19.29
N VAL A 288 -12.40 24.32 -20.52
CA VAL A 288 -11.72 25.29 -21.38
C VAL A 288 -12.62 26.50 -21.63
N SER A 289 -12.10 27.69 -21.34
CA SER A 289 -12.85 28.93 -21.48
C SER A 289 -12.99 29.34 -22.96
N ASP A 290 -14.19 29.76 -23.37
CA ASP A 290 -14.49 30.17 -24.77
C ASP A 290 -14.12 31.65 -25.01
N TYR A 291 -13.21 31.87 -25.98
CA TYR A 291 -12.71 33.20 -26.38
C TYR A 291 -12.90 33.48 -27.88
N SER A 292 -13.95 32.91 -28.49
CA SER A 292 -14.20 32.99 -29.94
C SER A 292 -14.24 34.41 -30.52
N ARG A 293 -14.68 35.42 -29.74
CA ARG A 293 -14.75 36.83 -30.17
C ARG A 293 -13.37 37.48 -30.27
N VAL A 294 -12.47 37.25 -29.30
CA VAL A 294 -11.06 37.69 -29.37
C VAL A 294 -10.36 37.14 -30.62
N VAL A 295 -10.64 35.90 -31.02
CA VAL A 295 -10.06 35.28 -32.23
C VAL A 295 -10.58 35.97 -33.50
N GLN A 296 -11.84 36.39 -33.53
CA GLN A 296 -12.42 37.14 -34.64
C GLN A 296 -11.77 38.54 -34.78
N ILE A 297 -11.61 39.27 -33.68
CA ILE A 297 -10.97 40.59 -33.64
C ILE A 297 -9.53 40.53 -34.16
N GLY A 298 -8.80 39.45 -33.87
CA GLY A 298 -7.44 39.24 -34.39
C GLY A 298 -7.37 39.22 -35.92
N ARG A 299 -8.33 38.54 -36.57
CA ARG A 299 -8.41 38.49 -38.04
C ARG A 299 -8.72 39.86 -38.65
N GLU A 300 -9.56 40.65 -37.99
CA GLU A 300 -9.90 42.01 -38.40
C GLU A 300 -8.69 42.96 -38.28
N LEU A 301 -7.95 42.86 -37.18
CA LEU A 301 -6.73 43.64 -36.93
C LEU A 301 -5.61 43.31 -37.92
N ASP A 302 -5.41 42.03 -38.28
CA ASP A 302 -4.40 41.61 -39.27
C ASP A 302 -4.68 42.20 -40.67
N LEU A 303 -5.96 42.33 -41.04
CA LEU A 303 -6.37 42.95 -42.30
C LEU A 303 -6.13 44.47 -42.29
N LEU A 304 -6.42 45.14 -41.18
CA LEU A 304 -6.20 46.58 -41.03
C LEU A 304 -4.71 46.94 -40.93
N GLN A 305 -3.87 46.07 -40.36
CA GLN A 305 -2.42 46.27 -40.26
C GLN A 305 -1.78 46.40 -41.64
N ARG A 306 -2.24 45.58 -42.59
CA ARG A 306 -1.78 45.61 -43.98
C ARG A 306 -2.22 46.89 -44.69
N LEU A 307 -3.38 47.44 -44.33
CA LEU A 307 -3.95 48.65 -44.92
C LEU A 307 -3.22 49.92 -44.43
N TYR A 308 -2.99 50.02 -43.12
CA TYR A 308 -2.42 51.22 -42.50
C TYR A 308 -0.89 51.16 -42.36
N GLY A 309 -0.25 49.98 -42.44
CA GLY A 309 1.20 49.85 -42.48
C GLY A 309 1.85 50.63 -43.63
N LEU A 310 1.14 50.74 -44.76
CA LEU A 310 1.53 51.58 -45.91
C LEU A 310 1.41 53.10 -45.65
N TYR A 311 0.71 53.51 -44.58
CA TYR A 311 0.47 54.91 -44.23
C TYR A 311 1.50 55.42 -43.19
N ASN A 312 1.97 54.59 -42.24
CA ASN A 312 2.99 54.99 -41.26
C ASN A 312 4.43 55.01 -41.77
N GLU A 313 4.73 54.31 -42.87
CA GLU A 313 6.05 54.42 -43.51
C GLU A 313 6.32 55.83 -44.05
N ALA A 314 5.28 56.67 -44.19
CA ALA A 314 5.39 58.05 -44.67
C ALA A 314 5.61 59.12 -43.59
N LEU A 315 5.40 58.83 -42.29
CA LEU A 315 5.31 59.88 -41.23
C LEU A 315 6.37 59.84 -40.12
N LYS A 316 7.22 58.81 -40.04
CA LYS A 316 8.20 58.62 -38.94
C LYS A 316 9.53 59.39 -39.03
N THR A 317 9.61 60.49 -39.78
CA THR A 317 10.89 61.19 -40.01
C THR A 317 11.07 62.53 -39.29
N TRP A 318 10.22 62.93 -38.33
CA TRP A 318 10.28 64.28 -37.74
C TRP A 318 10.73 64.39 -36.27
N PRO A 319 11.89 65.02 -35.97
CA PRO A 319 12.49 65.11 -34.62
C PRO A 319 11.73 65.91 -33.56
N ALA A 320 10.71 66.70 -33.93
CA ALA A 320 9.91 67.46 -32.95
C ALA A 320 8.92 66.59 -32.16
N TYR A 321 8.60 65.39 -32.68
CA TYR A 321 7.70 64.43 -32.03
C TYR A 321 8.37 63.76 -30.82
N THR A 322 9.66 63.47 -30.91
CA THR A 322 10.46 62.82 -29.85
C THR A 322 10.67 63.70 -28.62
N ASP A 323 10.73 65.02 -28.77
CA ASP A 323 10.93 65.94 -27.63
C ASP A 323 9.62 66.21 -26.86
N LEU A 324 8.47 66.21 -27.54
CA LEU A 324 7.16 66.38 -26.91
C LEU A 324 6.74 65.12 -26.13
N GLU A 325 7.07 63.94 -26.65
CA GLU A 325 6.82 62.64 -26.00
C GLU A 325 7.52 62.56 -24.64
N LYS A 326 8.77 63.00 -24.57
CA LYS A 326 9.55 63.00 -23.33
C LYS A 326 8.92 63.89 -22.24
N THR A 327 8.43 65.08 -22.61
CA THR A 327 7.85 66.05 -21.65
C THR A 327 6.54 65.54 -21.03
N ILE A 328 5.74 64.78 -21.80
CA ILE A 328 4.48 64.21 -21.32
C ILE A 328 4.72 63.01 -20.40
N ASN A 329 5.73 62.19 -20.69
CA ASN A 329 6.10 61.04 -19.87
C ASN A 329 6.57 61.47 -18.48
N ASP A 330 7.44 62.48 -18.39
CA ASP A 330 7.97 62.99 -17.11
C ASP A 330 6.86 63.56 -16.19
N PHE A 331 5.79 64.15 -16.74
CA PHE A 331 4.67 64.65 -15.95
C PHE A 331 3.79 63.50 -15.40
N ASN A 332 3.51 62.49 -16.22
CA ASN A 332 2.72 61.33 -15.80
C ASN A 332 3.38 60.54 -14.67
N GLU A 333 4.71 60.50 -14.62
CA GLU A 333 5.43 59.82 -13.54
C GLU A 333 5.41 60.57 -12.19
N LYS A 334 5.25 61.91 -12.20
CA LYS A 334 5.21 62.72 -10.96
C LYS A 334 3.85 62.69 -10.25
N VAL A 335 2.75 62.48 -10.97
CA VAL A 335 1.39 62.58 -10.42
C VAL A 335 1.09 61.56 -9.31
N PRO A 336 1.42 60.25 -9.45
CA PRO A 336 1.18 59.27 -8.40
C PRO A 336 1.90 59.57 -7.08
N LEU A 337 3.11 60.12 -7.16
CA LEU A 337 3.90 60.51 -5.98
C LEU A 337 3.20 61.62 -5.18
N LEU A 338 2.66 62.62 -5.88
CA LEU A 338 1.93 63.71 -5.25
C LEU A 338 0.66 63.22 -4.57
N GLU A 339 -0.04 62.24 -5.16
CA GLU A 339 -1.22 61.62 -4.54
C GLU A 339 -0.86 60.93 -3.21
N MET A 340 0.21 60.14 -3.19
CA MET A 340 0.70 59.46 -1.98
C MET A 340 1.11 60.45 -0.87
N MET A 341 1.75 61.56 -1.23
CA MET A 341 2.21 62.59 -0.29
C MET A 341 1.05 63.34 0.40
N THR A 342 -0.16 63.35 -0.19
CA THR A 342 -1.35 63.97 0.43
C THR A 342 -2.04 63.12 1.49
N ASN A 343 -1.56 61.89 1.73
CA ASN A 343 -2.22 60.96 2.63
C ASN A 343 -2.22 61.47 4.08
N LYS A 344 -3.40 61.45 4.73
CA LYS A 344 -3.60 61.88 6.14
C LYS A 344 -2.78 61.07 7.17
N ALA A 345 -2.16 59.96 6.77
CA ALA A 345 -1.24 59.20 7.60
C ALA A 345 0.13 59.90 7.79
N MET A 346 0.45 60.89 6.95
CA MET A 346 1.68 61.69 7.04
C MET A 346 1.67 62.59 8.28
N LYS A 347 2.60 62.33 9.21
CA LYS A 347 2.83 63.10 10.44
C LYS A 347 4.10 63.96 10.26
N PRO A 348 4.36 64.99 11.09
CA PRO A 348 5.53 65.89 10.94
C PRO A 348 6.88 65.16 10.79
N ARG A 349 7.04 64.01 11.47
CA ARG A 349 8.22 63.14 11.35
C ARG A 349 8.48 62.57 9.95
N HIS A 350 7.44 62.38 9.12
CA HIS A 350 7.58 61.87 7.74
C HIS A 350 7.95 63.00 6.78
N TRP A 351 7.37 64.18 6.98
CA TRP A 351 7.72 65.40 6.24
C TRP A 351 9.17 65.82 6.45
N GLN A 352 9.68 65.66 7.67
CA GLN A 352 11.09 65.92 7.98
C GLN A 352 12.03 64.93 7.28
N ARG A 353 11.68 63.63 7.24
CA ARG A 353 12.43 62.61 6.47
C ARG A 353 12.44 62.87 4.97
N LEU A 354 11.32 63.34 4.41
CA LEU A 354 11.24 63.73 3.00
C LEU A 354 12.11 64.96 2.70
N ALA A 355 12.09 65.98 3.56
CA ALA A 355 12.89 67.18 3.38
C ALA A 355 14.40 66.88 3.43
N ASP A 356 14.82 65.96 4.30
CA ASP A 356 16.20 65.51 4.40
C ASP A 356 16.66 64.71 3.15
N LEU A 357 15.74 63.92 2.55
CA LEU A 357 16.01 63.03 1.42
C LEU A 357 16.20 63.77 0.09
N VAL A 358 15.27 64.66 -0.28
CA VAL A 358 15.32 65.38 -1.57
C VAL A 358 16.06 66.72 -1.47
N HIS A 359 16.64 67.02 -0.32
CA HIS A 359 17.32 68.28 -0.01
C HIS A 359 16.48 69.52 -0.36
N TYR A 360 15.17 69.41 -0.17
CA TYR A 360 14.19 70.43 -0.51
C TYR A 360 13.29 70.70 0.70
N ASN A 361 13.15 71.96 1.09
CA ASN A 361 12.38 72.31 2.30
C ASN A 361 10.88 72.35 1.99
N PHE A 362 10.14 71.38 2.54
CA PHE A 362 8.67 71.36 2.46
C PHE A 362 8.07 72.09 3.67
N ASP A 363 7.72 73.35 3.50
CA ASP A 363 7.04 74.15 4.53
C ASP A 363 5.51 73.94 4.47
N VAL A 364 5.07 72.75 4.89
CA VAL A 364 3.69 72.26 4.73
C VAL A 364 2.68 73.05 5.59
N GLU A 365 3.15 73.78 6.61
CA GLU A 365 2.30 74.57 7.50
C GLU A 365 2.13 76.04 7.03
N SER A 366 2.84 76.45 5.97
CA SER A 366 2.79 77.82 5.43
C SER A 366 1.66 78.03 4.43
N GLU A 367 0.94 79.15 4.55
CA GLU A 367 -0.12 79.57 3.60
C GLU A 367 0.42 79.85 2.17
N SER A 368 1.74 79.91 1.99
CA SER A 368 2.40 80.14 0.69
C SER A 368 2.79 78.86 -0.06
N PHE A 369 2.50 77.68 0.49
CA PHE A 369 2.85 76.39 -0.10
C PHE A 369 1.94 76.06 -1.30
N THR A 370 2.51 75.94 -2.51
CA THR A 370 1.75 75.71 -3.75
C THR A 370 2.16 74.43 -4.48
N LEU A 371 1.29 73.89 -5.33
CA LEU A 371 1.59 72.69 -6.14
C LEU A 371 2.85 72.86 -7.01
N LYS A 372 3.12 74.09 -7.48
CA LYS A 372 4.33 74.40 -8.24
C LYS A 372 5.61 74.15 -7.42
N THR A 373 5.57 74.47 -6.13
CA THR A 373 6.65 74.23 -5.18
C THR A 373 6.97 72.73 -5.05
N MET A 374 5.99 71.85 -5.24
CA MET A 374 6.22 70.39 -5.30
C MET A 374 6.67 69.89 -6.67
N LEU A 375 6.21 70.50 -7.77
CA LEU A 375 6.59 70.09 -9.14
C LEU A 375 8.04 70.46 -9.51
N ASP A 376 8.55 71.54 -8.92
CA ASP A 376 9.94 72.02 -9.05
C ASP A 376 10.93 71.20 -8.19
N ALA A 377 10.44 70.34 -7.29
CA ALA A 377 11.30 69.43 -6.53
C ALA A 377 11.72 68.22 -7.38
N PRO A 378 12.97 67.71 -7.22
CA PRO A 378 13.49 66.56 -7.96
C PRO A 378 12.93 65.23 -7.43
N LEU A 379 11.59 65.08 -7.44
CA LEU A 379 10.89 63.91 -6.89
C LEU A 379 11.16 62.62 -7.68
N LEU A 380 11.47 62.73 -8.98
CA LEU A 380 11.75 61.58 -9.84
C LEU A 380 13.14 60.97 -9.60
N ASP A 381 14.11 61.78 -9.14
CA ASP A 381 15.50 61.34 -8.91
C ASP A 381 15.62 60.42 -7.69
N ALA A 382 14.68 60.50 -6.74
CA ALA A 382 14.58 59.69 -5.53
C ALA A 382 13.18 59.09 -5.37
N LYS A 383 12.56 58.70 -6.50
CA LYS A 383 11.17 58.21 -6.56
C LYS A 383 10.87 57.10 -5.56
N ASP A 384 11.67 56.04 -5.60
CA ASP A 384 11.44 54.83 -4.80
C ASP A 384 11.50 55.13 -3.29
N ASP A 385 12.43 55.99 -2.88
CA ASP A 385 12.60 56.40 -1.47
C ASP A 385 11.44 57.30 -0.97
N VAL A 386 10.89 58.15 -1.84
CA VAL A 386 9.71 58.99 -1.55
C VAL A 386 8.45 58.13 -1.40
N GLU A 387 8.27 57.14 -2.28
CA GLU A 387 7.19 56.15 -2.17
C GLU A 387 7.30 55.37 -0.85
N ASP A 388 8.50 54.93 -0.48
CA ASP A 388 8.76 54.17 0.74
C ASP A 388 8.42 54.94 2.02
N ILE A 389 8.72 56.24 2.09
CA ILE A 389 8.37 57.08 3.24
C ILE A 389 6.85 57.24 3.35
N CYS A 390 6.14 57.43 2.23
CA CYS A 390 4.69 57.57 2.22
C CYS A 390 3.99 56.24 2.59
N ILE A 391 4.49 55.11 2.10
CA ILE A 391 4.01 53.76 2.45
C ILE A 391 4.27 53.48 3.93
N SER A 392 5.44 53.86 4.44
CA SER A 392 5.80 53.71 5.85
C SER A 392 4.83 54.45 6.77
N ALA A 393 4.38 55.64 6.39
CA ALA A 393 3.39 56.43 7.14
C ALA A 393 2.03 55.73 7.26
N VAL A 394 1.54 55.16 6.15
CA VAL A 394 0.28 54.40 6.13
C VAL A 394 0.38 53.16 7.00
N ARG A 395 1.49 52.39 6.88
CA ARG A 395 1.75 51.21 7.71
C ARG A 395 1.82 51.54 9.20
N GLU A 396 2.42 52.68 9.59
CA GLU A 396 2.47 53.10 10.99
C GLU A 396 1.09 53.37 11.59
N LYS A 397 0.20 54.03 10.83
CA LYS A 397 -1.18 54.30 11.26
C LYS A 397 -1.99 53.01 11.44
N ASP A 398 -1.81 52.05 10.55
CA ASP A 398 -2.49 50.75 10.62
C ASP A 398 -2.03 49.92 11.83
N ILE A 399 -0.74 49.96 12.16
CA ILE A 399 -0.19 49.28 13.35
C ILE A 399 -0.72 49.91 14.64
N GLU A 400 -0.82 51.24 14.70
CA GLU A 400 -1.38 51.98 15.85
C GLU A 400 -2.85 51.58 16.08
N ALA A 401 -3.65 51.49 15.01
CA ALA A 401 -5.04 51.05 15.07
C ALA A 401 -5.17 49.57 15.51
N LYS A 402 -4.37 48.67 14.91
CA LYS A 402 -4.38 47.23 15.24
C LYS A 402 -4.00 46.97 16.70
N LEU A 403 -2.98 47.65 17.22
CA LEU A 403 -2.56 47.52 18.62
C LEU A 403 -3.66 47.97 19.59
N ALA A 404 -4.36 49.06 19.29
CA ALA A 404 -5.48 49.55 20.12
C ALA A 404 -6.66 48.55 20.17
N VAL A 405 -6.96 47.89 19.05
CA VAL A 405 -8.00 46.85 18.97
C VAL A 405 -7.61 45.65 19.85
N VAL A 406 -6.38 45.12 19.70
CA VAL A 406 -5.91 43.97 20.50
C VAL A 406 -5.97 44.29 22.00
N MET A 407 -5.54 45.49 22.41
CA MET A 407 -5.63 45.90 23.81
C MET A 407 -7.07 45.93 24.32
N SER A 408 -8.01 46.46 23.52
CA SER A 408 -9.44 46.50 23.86
C SER A 408 -10.03 45.10 24.00
N ASP A 409 -9.75 44.21 23.05
CA ASP A 409 -10.34 42.87 22.99
C ASP A 409 -9.98 42.04 24.23
N TRP A 410 -8.73 42.11 24.69
CA TRP A 410 -8.22 41.33 25.83
C TRP A 410 -8.56 41.91 27.20
N THR A 411 -8.98 43.18 27.29
CA THR A 411 -9.45 43.75 28.57
C THR A 411 -10.76 43.13 29.04
N ASN A 412 -11.58 42.61 28.12
CA ASN A 412 -12.91 42.08 28.42
C ASN A 412 -13.01 40.54 28.38
N GLN A 413 -11.90 39.82 28.15
CA GLN A 413 -11.94 38.35 28.12
C GLN A 413 -11.83 37.74 29.52
N GLU A 414 -12.80 36.90 29.87
CA GLU A 414 -12.86 36.17 31.14
C GLU A 414 -12.78 34.64 30.96
N LEU A 415 -12.18 33.97 31.95
CA LEU A 415 -12.15 32.52 32.14
C LEU A 415 -13.49 32.03 32.70
N LYS A 416 -13.97 30.90 32.20
CA LYS A 416 -15.20 30.26 32.71
C LYS A 416 -14.88 28.95 33.40
N LEU A 417 -15.27 28.85 34.67
CA LEU A 417 -15.13 27.63 35.46
C LEU A 417 -16.38 26.73 35.34
N GLY A 418 -16.20 25.44 35.56
CA GLY A 418 -17.22 24.40 35.48
C GLY A 418 -17.15 23.44 36.67
N PRO A 419 -18.29 22.83 37.05
CA PRO A 419 -18.36 21.94 38.20
C PRO A 419 -17.67 20.59 37.95
N PHE A 420 -17.00 20.05 38.96
CA PHE A 420 -16.48 18.68 38.99
C PHE A 420 -17.20 17.84 40.05
N LYS A 421 -18.02 16.88 39.62
CA LYS A 421 -18.81 15.99 40.50
C LYS A 421 -19.55 16.82 41.57
N THR A 422 -19.40 16.47 42.85
CA THR A 422 -19.95 17.19 44.00
C THR A 422 -18.95 18.16 44.66
N ARG A 423 -17.74 18.35 44.09
CA ARG A 423 -16.64 19.12 44.69
C ARG A 423 -16.59 20.60 44.25
N GLY A 424 -17.61 21.07 43.54
CA GLY A 424 -17.73 22.47 43.09
C GLY A 424 -16.97 22.79 41.81
N GLU A 425 -16.75 24.07 41.53
CA GLU A 425 -16.12 24.57 40.31
C GLU A 425 -14.60 24.37 40.33
N LEU A 426 -14.15 23.20 39.86
CA LEU A 426 -12.74 22.80 39.82
C LEU A 426 -12.24 22.48 38.41
N LEU A 427 -13.03 22.78 37.38
CA LEU A 427 -12.64 22.64 35.98
C LEU A 427 -12.64 23.99 35.30
N LEU A 428 -11.64 24.23 34.46
CA LEU A 428 -11.71 25.22 33.40
C LEU A 428 -12.52 24.61 32.24
N LYS A 429 -13.52 25.33 31.74
CA LYS A 429 -14.36 24.78 30.68
C LYS A 429 -13.61 24.72 29.34
N GLY A 430 -13.56 23.53 28.73
CA GLY A 430 -12.79 23.30 27.50
C GLY A 430 -13.34 24.00 26.26
N ASP A 431 -14.66 24.23 26.18
CA ASP A 431 -15.30 25.02 25.13
C ASP A 431 -14.77 26.46 25.13
N ARG A 432 -14.68 27.09 26.31
CA ARG A 432 -14.16 28.44 26.44
C ARG A 432 -12.68 28.53 26.11
N VAL A 433 -11.87 27.55 26.48
CA VAL A 433 -10.44 27.53 26.14
C VAL A 433 -10.24 27.34 24.62
N ALA A 434 -11.06 26.51 23.98
CA ALA A 434 -11.02 26.30 22.53
C ALA A 434 -11.40 27.56 21.73
N GLU A 435 -12.21 28.47 22.29
CA GLU A 435 -12.44 29.80 21.71
C GLU A 435 -11.26 30.75 21.92
N LEU A 436 -10.63 30.73 23.10
CA LEU A 436 -9.57 31.66 23.47
C LEU A 436 -8.24 31.40 22.76
N VAL A 437 -7.90 30.14 22.47
CA VAL A 437 -6.62 29.78 21.83
C VAL A 437 -6.49 30.34 20.41
N PRO A 438 -7.46 30.17 19.50
CA PRO A 438 -7.42 30.82 18.18
C PRO A 438 -7.36 32.34 18.28
N MET A 439 -8.12 32.96 19.21
CA MET A 439 -8.07 34.41 19.43
C MET A 439 -6.67 34.87 19.87
N LEU A 440 -5.96 34.08 20.69
CA LEU A 440 -4.57 34.36 21.11
C LEU A 440 -3.61 34.27 19.93
N GLU A 441 -3.73 33.23 19.10
CA GLU A 441 -2.90 33.03 17.91
C GLU A 441 -3.10 34.15 16.88
N ASP A 442 -4.35 34.51 16.61
CA ASP A 442 -4.70 35.64 15.72
C ASP A 442 -4.12 36.96 16.25
N SER A 443 -4.24 37.21 17.56
CA SER A 443 -3.70 38.42 18.19
C SER A 443 -2.16 38.48 18.14
N LEU A 444 -1.49 37.34 18.32
CA LEU A 444 -0.03 37.23 18.19
C LEU A 444 0.42 37.43 16.74
N MET A 445 -0.31 36.89 15.77
CA MET A 445 -0.05 37.09 14.33
C MET A 445 -0.19 38.55 13.94
N VAL A 446 -1.23 39.24 14.42
CA VAL A 446 -1.46 40.68 14.18
C VAL A 446 -0.32 41.53 14.73
N LEU A 447 0.25 41.16 15.89
CA LEU A 447 1.34 41.88 16.56
C LEU A 447 2.74 41.54 16.02
N GLY A 448 2.89 40.57 15.11
CA GLY A 448 4.19 40.15 14.55
C GLY A 448 4.85 41.15 13.59
N SER A 449 4.17 42.26 13.25
CA SER A 449 4.67 43.27 12.31
C SER A 449 5.53 44.32 13.02
N TYR A 450 6.85 44.24 12.83
CA TYR A 450 7.83 45.11 13.49
C TYR A 450 7.87 46.53 12.87
N ASN A 451 7.68 47.55 13.71
CA ASN A 451 8.01 48.93 13.37
C ASN A 451 8.72 49.62 14.54
N VAL A 452 9.81 50.33 14.24
CA VAL A 452 10.74 50.94 15.22
C VAL A 452 10.04 51.79 16.30
N PRO A 453 9.03 52.63 15.99
CA PRO A 453 8.37 53.48 16.99
C PRO A 453 7.49 52.71 18.00
N PHE A 454 6.98 51.53 17.65
CA PHE A 454 6.01 50.75 18.44
C PHE A 454 6.60 49.49 19.08
N LYS A 455 7.93 49.31 18.97
CA LYS A 455 8.64 48.10 19.44
C LYS A 455 8.38 47.77 20.91
N LYS A 456 8.40 48.77 21.79
CA LYS A 456 8.23 48.57 23.24
C LYS A 456 6.83 48.07 23.62
N PRO A 457 5.72 48.75 23.26
CA PRO A 457 4.38 48.27 23.61
C PRO A 457 3.99 46.95 22.92
N ILE A 458 4.44 46.72 21.67
CA ILE A 458 4.21 45.44 20.98
C ILE A 458 4.92 44.30 21.72
N SER A 459 6.19 44.48 22.10
CA SER A 459 6.96 43.45 22.81
C SER A 459 6.35 43.07 24.16
N GLU A 460 5.81 44.05 24.91
CA GLU A 460 5.16 43.80 26.20
C GLU A 460 3.88 42.98 26.05
N TRP A 461 3.05 43.26 25.04
CA TRP A 461 1.82 42.50 24.78
C TRP A 461 2.07 41.13 24.18
N VAL A 462 3.04 40.99 23.27
CA VAL A 462 3.46 39.68 22.74
C VAL A 462 3.90 38.76 23.88
N GLN A 463 4.69 39.26 24.83
CA GLN A 463 5.12 38.47 26.00
C GLN A 463 3.93 38.03 26.87
N LYS A 464 2.97 38.92 27.15
CA LYS A 464 1.77 38.60 27.93
C LYS A 464 0.88 37.55 27.27
N LEU A 465 0.62 37.69 25.96
CA LEU A 465 -0.24 36.76 25.21
C LEU A 465 0.43 35.40 25.01
N SER A 466 1.74 35.37 24.73
CA SER A 466 2.52 34.13 24.62
C SER A 466 2.54 33.36 25.95
N THR A 467 2.82 34.04 27.06
CA THR A 467 2.77 33.43 28.41
C THR A 467 1.38 32.90 28.73
N THR A 468 0.33 33.63 28.34
CA THR A 468 -1.07 33.22 28.55
C THR A 468 -1.40 31.94 27.78
N SER A 469 -0.93 31.81 26.53
CA SER A 469 -1.11 30.62 25.71
C SER A 469 -0.47 29.38 26.34
N GLU A 470 0.81 29.47 26.71
CA GLU A 470 1.56 28.38 27.35
C GLU A 470 0.91 27.91 28.67
N VAL A 471 0.45 28.87 29.49
CA VAL A 471 -0.25 28.60 30.75
C VAL A 471 -1.57 27.88 30.50
N LEU A 472 -2.39 28.32 29.55
CA LEU A 472 -3.68 27.68 29.24
C LEU A 472 -3.51 26.25 28.73
N GLU A 473 -2.55 26.01 27.84
CA GLU A 473 -2.24 24.68 27.32
C GLU A 473 -1.79 23.73 28.46
N THR A 474 -0.85 24.19 29.28
CA THR A 474 -0.35 23.42 30.43
C THR A 474 -1.48 23.17 31.45
N TRP A 475 -2.35 24.16 31.69
CA TRP A 475 -3.49 24.04 32.59
C TRP A 475 -4.43 22.92 32.15
N MET A 476 -4.77 22.86 30.86
CA MET A 476 -5.63 21.80 30.31
C MET A 476 -4.99 20.42 30.43
N ARG A 477 -3.67 20.31 30.20
CA ARG A 477 -2.93 19.04 30.40
C ARG A 477 -2.97 18.57 31.86
N VAL A 478 -2.71 19.48 32.80
CA VAL A 478 -2.80 19.19 34.25
C VAL A 478 -4.22 18.77 34.62
N GLN A 479 -5.24 19.48 34.15
CA GLN A 479 -6.65 19.18 34.43
C GLN A 479 -7.03 17.78 33.96
N ASN A 480 -6.74 17.44 32.70
CA ASN A 480 -7.10 16.15 32.12
C ASN A 480 -6.43 14.99 32.87
N LEU A 481 -5.14 15.14 33.20
CA LEU A 481 -4.41 14.11 33.94
C LEU A 481 -4.87 14.01 35.40
N TRP A 482 -5.19 15.14 36.04
CA TRP A 482 -5.76 15.16 37.39
C TRP A 482 -7.12 14.48 37.45
N VAL A 483 -8.04 14.75 36.51
CA VAL A 483 -9.36 14.08 36.43
C VAL A 483 -9.21 12.57 36.28
N TYR A 484 -8.29 12.12 35.41
CA TYR A 484 -8.01 10.70 35.23
C TYR A 484 -7.50 10.04 36.52
N LEU A 485 -6.51 10.66 37.18
CA LEU A 485 -5.89 10.10 38.39
C LEU A 485 -6.80 10.21 39.62
N GLU A 486 -7.72 11.18 39.67
CA GLU A 486 -8.73 11.32 40.72
C GLU A 486 -9.64 10.08 40.77
N ALA A 487 -10.10 9.61 39.61
CA ALA A 487 -10.92 8.41 39.50
C ALA A 487 -10.20 7.15 40.03
N VAL A 488 -8.86 7.10 39.93
CA VAL A 488 -8.04 5.96 40.35
C VAL A 488 -7.71 6.01 41.85
N PHE A 489 -7.30 7.18 42.36
CA PHE A 489 -6.70 7.31 43.70
C PHE A 489 -7.67 7.76 44.80
N VAL A 490 -8.85 8.30 44.47
CA VAL A 490 -9.82 8.77 45.48
C VAL A 490 -10.83 7.69 45.88
N GLY A 491 -11.15 6.74 44.99
CA GLY A 491 -12.25 5.77 45.20
C GLY A 491 -11.89 4.28 45.15
N GLY A 492 -10.63 3.88 44.91
CA GLY A 492 -10.29 2.51 44.54
C GLY A 492 -9.34 1.76 45.49
N ASP A 493 -9.37 0.42 45.45
CA ASP A 493 -8.40 -0.46 46.13
C ASP A 493 -6.96 -0.24 45.66
N ILE A 494 -6.76 0.37 44.49
CA ILE A 494 -5.45 0.76 43.95
C ILE A 494 -4.74 1.75 44.90
N ALA A 495 -5.47 2.65 45.57
CA ALA A 495 -4.89 3.60 46.52
C ALA A 495 -4.26 2.90 47.74
N LYS A 496 -4.78 1.72 48.13
CA LYS A 496 -4.18 0.89 49.20
C LYS A 496 -2.91 0.18 48.74
N GLN A 497 -2.84 -0.17 47.44
CA GLN A 497 -1.71 -0.88 46.85
C GLN A 497 -0.54 0.07 46.50
N LEU A 498 -0.82 1.35 46.24
CA LEU A 498 0.17 2.40 45.93
C LEU A 498 0.03 3.60 46.89
N PRO A 499 0.39 3.44 48.19
CA PRO A 499 0.13 4.46 49.21
C PRO A 499 1.01 5.71 49.07
N ALA A 500 2.23 5.58 48.54
CA ALA A 500 3.13 6.72 48.34
C ALA A 500 2.61 7.66 47.24
N GLU A 501 2.15 7.10 46.13
CA GLU A 501 1.52 7.79 45.01
C GLU A 501 0.18 8.39 45.40
N ALA A 502 -0.64 7.68 46.19
CA ALA A 502 -1.88 8.22 46.71
C ALA A 502 -1.65 9.48 47.57
N LYS A 503 -0.64 9.48 48.45
CA LYS A 503 -0.27 10.65 49.26
C LYS A 503 0.27 11.81 48.40
N ARG A 504 1.02 11.51 47.35
CA ARG A 504 1.48 12.50 46.37
C ARG A 504 0.31 13.15 45.65
N PHE A 505 -0.62 12.34 45.15
CA PHE A 505 -1.83 12.81 44.47
C PHE A 505 -2.68 13.71 45.38
N GLN A 506 -2.86 13.36 46.66
CA GLN A 506 -3.56 14.23 47.63
C GLN A 506 -2.90 15.62 47.82
N THR A 507 -1.58 15.70 47.72
CA THR A 507 -0.86 16.98 47.81
C THR A 507 -1.09 17.82 46.56
N VAL A 508 -1.10 17.19 45.39
CA VAL A 508 -1.44 17.82 44.12
C VAL A 508 -2.90 18.29 44.13
N ASP A 509 -3.84 17.46 44.58
CA ASP A 509 -5.27 17.78 44.69
C ASP A 509 -5.53 19.03 45.53
N LYS A 510 -4.90 19.16 46.70
CA LYS A 510 -5.00 20.39 47.52
C LYS A 510 -4.45 21.63 46.82
N THR A 511 -3.39 21.46 46.04
CA THR A 511 -2.78 22.58 45.31
C THR A 511 -3.61 22.97 44.09
N TRP A 512 -4.24 21.99 43.42
CA TRP A 512 -5.17 22.19 42.33
C TRP A 512 -6.38 23.02 42.76
N VAL A 513 -6.98 22.70 43.91
CA VAL A 513 -8.10 23.50 44.47
C VAL A 513 -7.72 24.97 44.64
N LYS A 514 -6.51 25.27 45.15
CA LYS A 514 -6.03 26.65 45.30
C LYS A 514 -5.82 27.37 43.97
N VAL A 515 -5.36 26.66 42.94
CA VAL A 515 -5.24 27.20 41.58
C VAL A 515 -6.61 27.59 41.03
N MET A 516 -7.63 26.74 41.26
CA MET A 516 -9.00 27.02 40.81
C MET A 516 -9.67 28.15 41.61
N GLU A 517 -9.39 28.28 42.92
CA GLU A 517 -9.84 29.42 43.74
C GLU A 517 -9.26 30.73 43.22
N ARG A 518 -7.96 30.76 42.92
CA ARG A 518 -7.29 31.93 42.34
C ARG A 518 -7.90 32.32 40.98
N ALA A 519 -8.23 31.35 40.13
CA ALA A 519 -8.88 31.60 38.85
C ALA A 519 -10.29 32.21 39.00
N ARG A 520 -10.96 31.90 40.11
CA ARG A 520 -12.28 32.46 40.45
C ARG A 520 -12.16 33.92 40.90
N ASP A 521 -11.15 34.24 41.70
CA ASP A 521 -10.93 35.59 42.24
C ASP A 521 -10.40 36.59 41.18
N ASN A 522 -9.69 36.10 40.16
CA ASN A 522 -9.23 36.90 39.03
C ASN A 522 -9.68 36.27 37.70
N PRO A 523 -10.89 36.61 37.20
CA PRO A 523 -11.46 35.96 36.03
C PRO A 523 -10.83 36.42 34.71
N ASN A 524 -10.14 37.57 34.64
CA ASN A 524 -9.57 38.06 33.38
C ASN A 524 -8.44 37.13 32.88
N VAL A 525 -8.53 36.72 31.62
CA VAL A 525 -7.66 35.68 31.03
C VAL A 525 -6.17 36.06 31.12
N VAL A 526 -5.81 37.26 30.67
CA VAL A 526 -4.41 37.72 30.62
C VAL A 526 -3.87 38.05 32.01
N SER A 527 -4.69 38.71 32.85
CA SER A 527 -4.33 39.04 34.24
C SER A 527 -4.12 37.79 35.09
N CYS A 528 -4.95 36.76 34.92
CA CYS A 528 -4.84 35.51 35.66
C CYS A 528 -3.56 34.74 35.28
N CYS A 529 -3.32 34.58 33.98
CA CYS A 529 -2.23 33.74 33.46
C CYS A 529 -0.86 34.45 33.48
N ALA A 530 -0.80 35.72 33.09
CA ALA A 530 0.44 36.49 32.93
C ALA A 530 0.63 37.61 33.97
N GLY A 531 -0.20 37.68 35.03
CA GLY A 531 -0.17 38.76 36.02
C GLY A 531 1.05 38.77 36.94
N ASP A 532 1.30 37.68 37.67
CA ASP A 532 2.41 37.56 38.64
C ASP A 532 3.41 36.44 38.30
N GLY A 533 3.20 35.73 37.19
CA GLY A 533 4.04 34.61 36.73
C GLY A 533 3.94 33.31 37.56
N ALA A 534 3.19 33.27 38.67
CA ALA A 534 3.21 32.12 39.57
C ALA A 534 2.55 30.86 38.99
N LEU A 535 1.55 31.00 38.11
CA LEU A 535 0.93 29.87 37.42
C LEU A 535 1.85 29.23 36.38
N ALA A 536 2.68 30.03 35.72
CA ALA A 536 3.65 29.56 34.73
C ALA A 536 4.70 28.63 35.36
N GLU A 537 5.06 28.82 36.63
CA GLU A 537 5.95 27.90 37.36
C GLU A 537 5.21 26.73 38.05
N LEU A 538 4.00 26.99 38.59
CA LEU A 538 3.28 26.02 39.40
C LEU A 538 2.68 24.87 38.57
N LEU A 539 2.08 25.18 37.41
CA LEU A 539 1.39 24.18 36.59
C LEU A 539 2.34 23.10 36.03
N PRO A 540 3.51 23.43 35.47
CA PRO A 540 4.48 22.41 35.05
C PRO A 540 4.95 21.51 36.20
N ARG A 541 5.11 22.07 37.40
CA ARG A 541 5.47 21.29 38.60
C ARG A 541 4.36 20.31 38.99
N LEU A 542 3.09 20.71 38.93
CA LEU A 542 1.96 19.82 39.17
C LEU A 542 1.88 18.72 38.11
N LEU A 543 2.07 19.08 36.84
CA LEU A 543 2.09 18.14 35.72
C LEU A 543 3.13 17.03 35.95
N GLY A 544 4.37 17.40 36.26
CA GLY A 544 5.43 16.42 36.52
C GLY A 544 5.14 15.50 37.71
N GLN A 545 4.45 15.98 38.76
CA GLN A 545 4.03 15.11 39.87
C GLN A 545 2.95 14.12 39.46
N LEU A 546 1.99 14.55 38.64
CA LEU A 546 0.93 13.70 38.11
C LEU A 546 1.49 12.63 37.14
N GLU A 547 2.42 13.00 36.26
CA GLU A 547 3.09 12.07 35.35
C GLU A 547 3.86 10.97 36.09
N LEU A 548 4.49 11.30 37.22
CA LEU A 548 5.13 10.30 38.08
C LEU A 548 4.12 9.31 38.67
N CYS A 549 2.95 9.79 39.12
CA CYS A 549 1.89 8.91 39.60
C CYS A 549 1.36 8.00 38.48
N GLN A 550 1.19 8.53 37.27
CA GLN A 550 0.77 7.77 36.09
C GLN A 550 1.80 6.68 35.75
N LYS A 551 3.10 7.00 35.75
CA LYS A 551 4.17 6.04 35.46
C LYS A 551 4.19 4.87 36.46
N SER A 552 4.06 5.15 37.75
CA SER A 552 3.95 4.11 38.79
C SER A 552 2.70 3.25 38.61
N LEU A 553 1.55 3.85 38.28
CA LEU A 553 0.31 3.14 37.99
C LEU A 553 0.45 2.23 36.76
N SER A 554 1.05 2.72 35.67
CA SER A 554 1.30 1.91 34.47
C SER A 554 2.17 0.70 34.78
N GLY A 555 3.25 0.85 35.55
CA GLY A 555 4.10 -0.27 35.95
C GLY A 555 3.39 -1.29 36.85
N TYR A 556 2.48 -0.84 37.73
CA TYR A 556 1.62 -1.73 38.52
C TYR A 556 0.63 -2.51 37.64
N LEU A 557 -0.03 -1.83 36.70
CA LEU A 557 -0.96 -2.45 35.75
C LEU A 557 -0.23 -3.44 34.82
N GLU A 558 1.01 -3.17 34.43
CA GLU A 558 1.83 -4.07 33.60
C GLU A 558 2.15 -5.38 34.34
N LYS A 559 2.54 -5.32 35.62
CA LYS A 559 2.72 -6.51 36.47
C LYS A 559 1.45 -7.33 36.65
N LYS A 560 0.28 -6.69 36.63
CA LYS A 560 -1.03 -7.36 36.72
C LYS A 560 -1.46 -7.97 35.38
N ARG A 561 -1.23 -7.27 34.26
CA ARG A 561 -1.50 -7.76 32.90
C ARG A 561 -0.68 -9.00 32.53
N LEU A 562 0.56 -9.11 33.01
CA LEU A 562 1.40 -10.31 32.84
C LEU A 562 0.80 -11.58 33.47
N LYS A 563 -0.15 -11.45 34.41
CA LYS A 563 -0.84 -12.59 35.04
C LYS A 563 -2.11 -13.01 34.29
N PHE A 564 -2.64 -12.17 33.39
CA PHE A 564 -3.81 -12.47 32.58
C PHE A 564 -3.71 -11.82 31.19
N PRO A 565 -3.10 -12.52 30.21
CA PRO A 565 -2.81 -11.99 28.87
C PRO A 565 -4.05 -11.58 28.05
N ARG A 566 -5.26 -12.05 28.39
CA ARG A 566 -6.49 -11.66 27.68
C ARG A 566 -7.09 -10.34 28.16
N PHE A 567 -6.56 -9.71 29.22
CA PHE A 567 -6.95 -8.35 29.64
C PHE A 567 -6.59 -7.26 28.63
N PHE A 568 -5.86 -7.60 27.58
CA PHE A 568 -5.65 -6.69 26.47
C PHE A 568 -6.93 -6.48 25.61
N PHE A 569 -7.98 -7.33 25.71
CA PHE A 569 -8.99 -7.41 24.63
C PHE A 569 -10.48 -7.62 24.98
N VAL A 570 -10.97 -7.49 26.23
CA VAL A 570 -12.38 -7.90 26.49
C VAL A 570 -13.16 -6.98 27.43
N SER A 571 -14.39 -6.65 27.00
CA SER A 571 -15.58 -6.33 27.81
C SER A 571 -16.61 -7.47 27.74
N ASP A 572 -17.28 -7.73 28.87
CA ASP A 572 -18.27 -8.79 29.23
C ASP A 572 -19.42 -9.05 28.22
N PRO A 573 -20.17 -10.21 28.22
CA PRO A 573 -20.80 -10.84 29.42
C PRO A 573 -21.15 -12.38 29.44
N MET A 574 -21.57 -12.87 30.64
CA MET A 574 -22.51 -13.94 31.11
C MET A 574 -22.74 -15.29 30.33
N PHE A 575 -22.94 -16.49 30.92
CA PHE A 575 -23.73 -16.92 32.09
C PHE A 575 -23.33 -18.33 32.66
N LYS A 576 -23.05 -18.37 33.98
CA LYS A 576 -23.24 -19.36 35.08
C LYS A 576 -22.26 -18.84 36.13
N PRO A 577 -22.67 -18.57 37.38
CA PRO A 577 -21.91 -17.65 38.22
C PRO A 577 -20.60 -18.31 38.65
N VAL A 578 -19.55 -18.08 37.87
CA VAL A 578 -18.24 -17.90 38.44
C VAL A 578 -18.44 -16.80 39.46
N ARG A 579 -18.28 -17.11 40.74
CA ARG A 579 -18.36 -16.08 41.78
C ARG A 579 -17.27 -15.07 41.43
N CYS A 580 -17.67 -13.87 41.02
CA CYS A 580 -16.75 -12.76 40.76
C CYS A 580 -16.22 -12.21 42.09
N GLU A 581 -15.71 -13.10 42.94
CA GLU A 581 -15.20 -12.84 44.27
C GLU A 581 -13.69 -13.03 44.25
N GLY A 582 -12.94 -12.05 44.75
CA GLY A 582 -11.48 -12.08 44.74
C GLY A 582 -10.85 -11.45 43.49
N GLN A 583 -9.69 -11.95 43.08
CA GLN A 583 -8.88 -11.36 42.00
C GLN A 583 -9.53 -11.58 40.63
N VAL A 584 -9.63 -10.50 39.84
CA VAL A 584 -10.32 -10.49 38.53
C VAL A 584 -9.72 -11.50 37.57
N GLU A 585 -8.39 -11.64 37.60
CA GLU A 585 -7.63 -12.61 36.82
C GLU A 585 -8.11 -14.05 37.04
N THR A 586 -8.37 -14.41 38.30
CA THR A 586 -8.66 -15.79 38.69
C THR A 586 -10.04 -16.22 38.21
N TRP A 587 -11.06 -15.37 38.42
CA TRP A 587 -12.41 -15.72 38.02
C TRP A 587 -12.59 -15.61 36.50
N LEU A 588 -11.92 -14.70 35.80
CA LEU A 588 -11.96 -14.67 34.32
C LEU A 588 -11.29 -15.87 33.67
N THR A 589 -10.17 -16.36 34.23
CA THR A 589 -9.50 -17.57 33.73
C THR A 589 -10.43 -18.78 33.90
N LEU A 590 -11.04 -18.92 35.08
CA LEU A 590 -11.99 -19.99 35.35
C LEU A 590 -13.22 -19.91 34.43
N LEU A 591 -13.74 -18.70 34.17
CA LEU A 591 -14.85 -18.49 33.24
C LEU A 591 -14.49 -18.96 31.82
N TYR A 592 -13.30 -18.60 31.34
CA TYR A 592 -12.80 -19.01 30.04
C TYR A 592 -12.67 -20.53 29.90
N ASP A 593 -12.07 -21.20 30.90
CA ASP A 593 -11.90 -22.65 30.88
C ASP A 593 -13.26 -23.38 30.93
N ILE A 594 -14.18 -22.93 31.77
CA ILE A 594 -15.54 -23.48 31.86
C ILE A 594 -16.29 -23.30 30.53
N ALA A 595 -16.17 -22.14 29.88
CA ALA A 595 -16.82 -21.89 28.59
C ALA A 595 -16.34 -22.88 27.51
N ARG A 596 -15.03 -23.14 27.43
CA ARG A 596 -14.45 -24.10 26.47
C ARG A 596 -14.92 -25.53 26.72
N VAL A 597 -14.86 -25.97 27.98
CA VAL A 597 -15.30 -27.33 28.36
C VAL A 597 -16.79 -27.51 28.09
N SER A 598 -17.61 -26.49 28.41
CA SER A 598 -19.05 -26.55 28.15
C SER A 598 -19.36 -26.67 26.66
N LEU A 599 -18.69 -25.87 25.82
CA LEU A 599 -18.88 -25.93 24.37
C LEU A 599 -18.43 -27.28 23.81
N HIS A 600 -17.31 -27.83 24.28
CA HIS A 600 -16.83 -29.16 23.88
C HIS A 600 -17.86 -30.26 24.18
N LEU A 601 -18.46 -30.24 25.37
CA LEU A 601 -19.49 -31.22 25.76
C LEU A 601 -20.75 -31.14 24.88
N GLU A 602 -21.15 -29.94 24.48
CA GLU A 602 -22.29 -29.77 23.57
C GLU A 602 -21.94 -30.19 22.12
N ILE A 603 -20.70 -29.94 21.66
CA ILE A 603 -20.19 -30.45 20.38
C ILE A 603 -20.19 -31.98 20.37
N GLN A 604 -19.71 -32.62 21.44
CA GLN A 604 -19.70 -34.08 21.60
C GLN A 604 -21.12 -34.66 21.55
N LYS A 605 -22.08 -34.07 22.28
CA LYS A 605 -23.49 -34.52 22.20
C LYS A 605 -24.05 -34.36 20.79
N ALA A 606 -23.79 -33.22 20.15
CA ALA A 606 -24.26 -32.94 18.82
C ALA A 606 -23.67 -33.92 17.78
N SER A 607 -22.40 -34.31 17.90
CA SER A 607 -21.78 -35.28 16.99
C SER A 607 -22.41 -36.68 17.08
N PHE A 608 -22.90 -37.09 18.25
CA PHE A 608 -23.66 -38.33 18.37
C PHE A 608 -25.08 -38.22 17.80
N LEU A 609 -25.75 -37.06 18.00
CA LEU A 609 -27.11 -36.84 17.50
C LEU A 609 -27.18 -36.84 15.97
N ILE A 610 -26.21 -36.20 15.29
CA ILE A 610 -26.20 -36.12 13.81
C ILE A 610 -25.91 -37.45 13.12
N LEU A 611 -25.32 -38.42 13.83
CA LEU A 611 -25.04 -39.75 13.31
C LEU A 611 -26.26 -40.69 13.42
N ASP A 612 -27.30 -40.29 14.17
CA ASP A 612 -28.54 -41.05 14.27
C ASP A 612 -29.38 -40.88 12.99
N PRO A 613 -29.70 -41.97 12.26
CA PRO A 613 -30.54 -41.90 11.06
C PRO A 613 -31.95 -41.34 11.29
N SER A 614 -32.41 -41.26 12.55
CA SER A 614 -33.70 -40.68 12.93
C SER A 614 -33.64 -39.18 13.24
N CYS A 615 -32.47 -38.57 13.16
CA CYS A 615 -32.28 -37.14 13.43
C CYS A 615 -33.09 -36.28 12.44
N ASP A 616 -33.96 -35.43 12.97
CA ASP A 616 -34.56 -34.35 12.19
C ASP A 616 -33.57 -33.18 12.09
N PHE A 617 -33.02 -32.98 10.88
CA PHE A 617 -32.04 -31.92 10.65
C PHE A 617 -32.61 -30.52 10.89
N ILE A 618 -33.89 -30.26 10.64
CA ILE A 618 -34.49 -28.95 10.91
C ILE A 618 -34.52 -28.74 12.42
N GLU A 619 -35.05 -29.70 13.19
CA GLU A 619 -35.11 -29.60 14.65
C GLU A 619 -33.70 -29.44 15.25
N PHE A 620 -32.72 -30.18 14.73
CA PHE A 620 -31.31 -30.03 15.13
C PHE A 620 -30.79 -28.61 14.85
N PHE A 621 -30.94 -28.12 13.62
CA PHE A 621 -30.49 -26.76 13.25
C PHE A 621 -31.35 -25.66 13.86
N GLU A 622 -32.51 -25.92 14.45
CA GLU A 622 -33.26 -24.93 15.21
C GLU A 622 -32.81 -24.87 16.68
N THR A 623 -32.66 -26.03 17.31
CA THR A 623 -32.38 -26.15 18.75
C THR A 623 -30.93 -25.86 19.13
N GLN A 624 -29.97 -26.22 18.27
CA GLN A 624 -28.55 -26.09 18.58
C GLN A 624 -28.03 -24.65 18.50
N LEU A 625 -26.84 -24.37 19.04
CA LEU A 625 -26.17 -23.08 18.81
C LEU A 625 -25.70 -22.98 17.35
N ALA A 626 -25.62 -21.77 16.79
CA ALA A 626 -25.18 -21.56 15.41
C ALA A 626 -23.80 -22.20 15.11
N GLN A 627 -22.84 -22.01 16.01
CA GLN A 627 -21.50 -22.58 15.91
C GLN A 627 -21.52 -24.12 15.88
N ILE A 628 -22.36 -24.75 16.72
CA ILE A 628 -22.52 -26.21 16.77
C ILE A 628 -23.25 -26.71 15.52
N GLY A 629 -24.27 -26.00 15.05
CA GLY A 629 -24.98 -26.32 13.81
C GLY A 629 -24.06 -26.30 12.59
N ILE A 630 -23.20 -25.28 12.46
CA ILE A 630 -22.22 -25.20 11.37
C ILE A 630 -21.24 -26.37 11.44
N LEU A 631 -20.70 -26.66 12.62
CA LEU A 631 -19.76 -27.76 12.79
C LEU A 631 -20.42 -29.12 12.52
N GLY A 632 -21.66 -29.31 12.98
CA GLY A 632 -22.46 -30.50 12.70
C GLY A 632 -22.71 -30.71 11.20
N LEU A 633 -23.10 -29.65 10.48
CA LEU A 633 -23.25 -29.67 9.02
C LEU A 633 -21.94 -30.07 8.33
N GLN A 634 -20.81 -29.55 8.79
CA GLN A 634 -19.49 -29.91 8.24
C GLN A 634 -19.11 -31.36 8.51
N ILE A 635 -19.44 -31.90 9.69
CA ILE A 635 -19.20 -33.31 10.04
C ILE A 635 -20.07 -34.23 9.19
N ILE A 636 -21.38 -33.92 9.04
CA ILE A 636 -22.30 -34.68 8.18
C ILE A 636 -21.75 -34.75 6.76
N TRP A 637 -21.45 -33.61 6.16
CA TRP A 637 -20.90 -33.56 4.80
C TRP A 637 -19.61 -34.34 4.67
N THR A 638 -18.68 -34.21 5.64
CA THR A 638 -17.40 -34.91 5.60
C THR A 638 -17.57 -36.42 5.66
N ASN A 639 -18.45 -36.91 6.54
CA ASN A 639 -18.72 -38.34 6.71
C ASN A 639 -19.39 -38.93 5.48
N ASP A 640 -20.51 -38.34 5.02
CA ASP A 640 -21.28 -38.82 3.88
C ASP A 640 -20.45 -38.80 2.58
N ALA A 641 -19.66 -37.74 2.37
CA ALA A 641 -18.78 -37.63 1.22
C ALA A 641 -17.65 -38.68 1.26
N THR A 642 -17.07 -38.93 2.45
CA THR A 642 -16.03 -39.93 2.63
C THR A 642 -16.57 -41.34 2.42
N GLU A 643 -17.77 -41.64 2.92
CA GLU A 643 -18.46 -42.92 2.71
C GLU A 643 -18.77 -43.14 1.23
N ALA A 644 -19.35 -42.14 0.55
CA ALA A 644 -19.62 -42.21 -0.88
C ALA A 644 -18.34 -42.44 -1.72
N LEU A 645 -17.21 -41.83 -1.35
CA LEU A 645 -15.92 -42.05 -2.00
C LEU A 645 -15.34 -43.44 -1.75
N LYS A 646 -15.54 -44.02 -0.56
CA LYS A 646 -15.16 -45.41 -0.25
C LYS A 646 -16.00 -46.40 -1.05
N GLU A 647 -17.29 -46.15 -1.16
CA GLU A 647 -18.25 -47.01 -1.86
C GLU A 647 -18.26 -46.80 -3.38
N ALA A 648 -17.70 -45.70 -3.90
CA ALA A 648 -17.72 -45.37 -5.33
C ALA A 648 -17.15 -46.46 -6.25
N LYS A 649 -16.29 -47.34 -5.73
CA LYS A 649 -15.75 -48.49 -6.45
C LYS A 649 -16.71 -49.68 -6.49
N SER A 650 -17.48 -49.91 -5.42
CA SER A 650 -18.43 -51.03 -5.29
C SER A 650 -19.84 -50.66 -5.80
N GLU A 651 -20.31 -49.45 -5.54
CA GLU A 651 -21.60 -48.93 -5.97
C GLU A 651 -21.41 -47.70 -6.90
N PRO A 652 -21.56 -47.86 -8.23
CA PRO A 652 -21.35 -46.76 -9.18
C PRO A 652 -22.27 -45.54 -8.98
N LYS A 653 -23.39 -45.71 -8.27
CA LYS A 653 -24.37 -44.65 -7.98
C LYS A 653 -24.16 -43.96 -6.64
N ALA A 654 -23.24 -44.43 -5.78
CA ALA A 654 -23.02 -43.88 -4.44
C ALA A 654 -22.75 -42.37 -4.48
N MET A 655 -21.81 -41.93 -5.32
CA MET A 655 -21.48 -40.51 -5.52
C MET A 655 -22.69 -39.68 -5.99
N SER A 656 -23.47 -40.19 -6.95
CA SER A 656 -24.64 -39.46 -7.45
C SER A 656 -25.77 -39.39 -6.41
N LYS A 657 -25.93 -40.42 -5.58
CA LYS A 657 -26.90 -40.47 -4.48
C LYS A 657 -26.52 -39.46 -3.38
N ALA A 658 -25.24 -39.42 -2.99
CA ALA A 658 -24.73 -38.45 -2.02
C ALA A 658 -24.83 -37.00 -2.54
N ASN A 659 -24.49 -36.74 -3.80
CA ASN A 659 -24.63 -35.40 -4.40
C ASN A 659 -26.10 -34.94 -4.40
N LYS A 660 -27.04 -35.86 -4.67
CA LYS A 660 -28.47 -35.58 -4.54
C LYS A 660 -28.87 -35.28 -3.09
N HIS A 661 -28.37 -36.06 -2.13
CA HIS A 661 -28.61 -35.82 -0.71
C HIS A 661 -28.17 -34.41 -0.26
N PHE A 662 -26.98 -33.96 -0.68
CA PHE A 662 -26.50 -32.60 -0.37
C PHE A 662 -27.34 -31.50 -1.03
N LEU A 663 -27.87 -31.74 -2.23
CA LEU A 663 -28.80 -30.82 -2.90
C LEU A 663 -30.15 -30.75 -2.17
N ASP A 664 -30.68 -31.90 -1.75
CA ASP A 664 -31.95 -31.97 -1.01
C ASP A 664 -31.82 -31.24 0.34
N MET A 665 -30.68 -31.42 1.04
CA MET A 665 -30.36 -30.68 2.28
C MET A 665 -30.24 -29.17 2.04
N LEU A 666 -29.60 -28.74 0.95
CA LEU A 666 -29.52 -27.32 0.59
C LEU A 666 -30.91 -26.71 0.36
N ASN A 667 -31.76 -27.39 -0.40
CA ASN A 667 -33.12 -26.92 -0.67
C ASN A 667 -33.99 -26.86 0.60
N LEU A 668 -33.78 -27.80 1.54
CA LEU A 668 -34.41 -27.79 2.85
C LEU A 668 -34.06 -26.51 3.63
N LEU A 669 -32.76 -26.19 3.72
CA LEU A 669 -32.27 -24.99 4.42
C LEU A 669 -32.77 -23.69 3.75
N ILE A 670 -32.76 -23.62 2.41
CA ILE A 670 -33.30 -22.48 1.65
C ILE A 670 -34.79 -22.31 1.96
N GLY A 671 -35.56 -23.40 2.03
CA GLY A 671 -36.98 -23.38 2.38
C GLY A 671 -37.24 -22.70 3.74
N GLU A 672 -36.40 -22.94 4.74
CA GLU A 672 -36.53 -22.33 6.07
C GLU A 672 -36.34 -20.80 6.04
N THR A 673 -35.46 -20.28 5.20
CA THR A 673 -35.23 -18.82 5.09
C THR A 673 -36.41 -18.02 4.53
N THR A 674 -37.35 -18.71 3.86
CA THR A 674 -38.58 -18.11 3.35
C THR A 674 -39.64 -17.91 4.43
N LYS A 675 -39.45 -18.49 5.62
CA LYS A 675 -40.33 -18.31 6.79
C LYS A 675 -39.98 -17.05 7.58
N ASP A 676 -40.88 -16.66 8.48
CA ASP A 676 -40.64 -15.57 9.42
C ASP A 676 -39.73 -16.04 10.56
N LEU A 677 -38.43 -15.79 10.40
CA LEU A 677 -37.38 -16.10 11.36
C LEU A 677 -37.00 -14.89 12.22
N THR A 678 -36.60 -15.14 13.47
CA THR A 678 -35.94 -14.13 14.30
C THR A 678 -34.61 -13.70 13.67
N PRO A 679 -34.08 -12.49 13.95
CA PRO A 679 -32.82 -12.02 13.34
C PRO A 679 -31.65 -13.01 13.53
N VAL A 680 -31.51 -13.59 14.73
CA VAL A 680 -30.46 -14.57 15.04
C VAL A 680 -30.64 -15.87 14.24
N MET A 681 -31.88 -16.37 14.15
CA MET A 681 -32.18 -17.57 13.38
C MET A 681 -31.98 -17.34 11.88
N ARG A 682 -32.32 -16.15 11.36
CA ARG A 682 -32.07 -15.77 9.98
C ARG A 682 -30.57 -15.80 9.66
N THR A 683 -29.75 -15.11 10.44
CA THR A 683 -28.28 -15.14 10.28
C THR A 683 -27.72 -16.56 10.37
N LYS A 684 -28.26 -17.40 11.27
CA LYS A 684 -27.86 -18.80 11.41
C LYS A 684 -28.13 -19.61 10.15
N PHE A 685 -29.35 -19.57 9.60
CA PHE A 685 -29.69 -20.30 8.38
C PHE A 685 -28.96 -19.76 7.15
N GLU A 686 -28.83 -18.43 7.01
CA GLU A 686 -28.03 -17.81 5.94
C GLU A 686 -26.57 -18.30 5.96
N THR A 687 -26.01 -18.47 7.16
CA THR A 687 -24.66 -18.98 7.37
C THR A 687 -24.54 -20.47 7.02
N LEU A 688 -25.51 -21.29 7.43
CA LEU A 688 -25.55 -22.72 7.06
C LEU A 688 -25.66 -22.89 5.54
N ILE A 689 -26.52 -22.11 4.87
CA ILE A 689 -26.66 -22.11 3.41
C ILE A 689 -25.35 -21.72 2.74
N THR A 690 -24.66 -20.69 3.25
CA THR A 690 -23.37 -20.23 2.70
C THR A 690 -22.35 -21.38 2.68
N VAL A 691 -22.25 -22.16 3.75
CA VAL A 691 -21.36 -23.32 3.84
C VAL A 691 -21.86 -24.47 2.95
N GLN A 692 -23.16 -24.77 2.97
CA GLN A 692 -23.73 -25.89 2.22
C GLN A 692 -23.64 -25.71 0.71
N VAL A 693 -23.83 -24.48 0.19
CA VAL A 693 -23.67 -24.21 -1.25
C VAL A 693 -22.26 -24.54 -1.72
N HIS A 694 -21.25 -24.14 -0.94
CA HIS A 694 -19.85 -24.41 -1.25
C HIS A 694 -19.53 -25.91 -1.19
N GLN A 695 -19.96 -26.60 -0.13
CA GLN A 695 -19.78 -28.05 0.05
C GLN A 695 -20.43 -28.87 -1.07
N ARG A 696 -21.64 -28.49 -1.48
CA ARG A 696 -22.36 -29.11 -2.60
C ARG A 696 -21.63 -28.89 -3.92
N ASP A 697 -21.11 -27.68 -4.16
CA ASP A 697 -20.37 -27.40 -5.39
C ASP A 697 -19.05 -28.16 -5.49
N ILE A 698 -18.31 -28.29 -4.38
CA ILE A 698 -17.13 -29.15 -4.30
C ILE A 698 -17.50 -30.58 -4.70
N PHE A 699 -18.54 -31.14 -4.07
CA PHE A 699 -18.88 -32.54 -4.30
C PHE A 699 -19.45 -32.80 -5.71
N ASP A 700 -20.20 -31.86 -6.26
CA ASP A 700 -20.65 -31.88 -7.66
C ASP A 700 -19.45 -31.87 -8.63
N ASP A 701 -18.40 -31.10 -8.33
CA ASP A 701 -17.17 -31.08 -9.12
C ASP A 701 -16.39 -32.40 -9.02
N LEU A 702 -16.26 -32.98 -7.82
CA LEU A 702 -15.68 -34.32 -7.62
C LEU A 702 -16.41 -35.39 -8.44
N CYS A 703 -17.74 -35.31 -8.54
CA CYS A 703 -18.55 -36.20 -9.35
C CYS A 703 -18.25 -36.02 -10.86
N LYS A 704 -18.13 -34.78 -11.34
CA LYS A 704 -17.82 -34.47 -12.75
C LYS A 704 -16.41 -34.90 -13.14
N GLN A 705 -15.45 -34.72 -12.24
CA GLN A 705 -14.06 -35.16 -12.42
C GLN A 705 -13.91 -36.68 -12.33
N GLY A 706 -14.91 -37.40 -11.82
CA GLY A 706 -14.90 -38.86 -11.73
C GLY A 706 -14.01 -39.39 -10.60
N ILE A 707 -13.84 -38.62 -9.51
CA ILE A 707 -13.03 -39.00 -8.35
C ILE A 707 -13.71 -40.12 -7.57
N LYS A 708 -12.96 -41.17 -7.20
CA LYS A 708 -13.47 -42.39 -6.53
C LYS A 708 -12.59 -42.87 -5.38
N SER A 709 -11.81 -41.98 -4.79
CA SER A 709 -10.87 -42.33 -3.72
C SER A 709 -10.87 -41.23 -2.66
N PRO A 710 -10.97 -41.58 -1.37
CA PRO A 710 -10.81 -40.62 -0.28
C PRO A 710 -9.35 -40.18 -0.08
N LEU A 711 -8.40 -40.79 -0.81
CA LEU A 711 -6.99 -40.38 -0.82
C LEU A 711 -6.66 -39.40 -1.95
N ASP A 712 -7.64 -39.05 -2.79
CA ASP A 712 -7.42 -38.14 -3.90
C ASP A 712 -7.11 -36.72 -3.42
N PHE A 713 -6.21 -36.03 -4.12
CA PHE A 713 -5.83 -34.65 -3.78
C PHE A 713 -7.03 -33.70 -3.85
N GLU A 714 -7.93 -33.89 -4.82
CA GLU A 714 -9.09 -33.01 -5.01
C GLU A 714 -10.07 -33.05 -3.82
N TRP A 715 -10.14 -34.19 -3.12
CA TRP A 715 -10.88 -34.33 -1.86
C TRP A 715 -10.06 -33.86 -0.66
N THR A 716 -8.79 -34.27 -0.57
CA THR A 716 -7.95 -33.98 0.60
C THR A 716 -7.60 -32.51 0.75
N LYS A 717 -7.57 -31.73 -0.34
CA LYS A 717 -7.35 -30.28 -0.30
C LYS A 717 -8.47 -29.48 0.37
N GLN A 718 -9.64 -30.08 0.56
CA GLN A 718 -10.81 -29.43 1.15
C GLN A 718 -10.71 -29.37 2.68
N THR A 719 -11.42 -28.41 3.29
CA THR A 719 -11.55 -28.36 4.76
C THR A 719 -12.55 -29.42 5.21
N ARG A 720 -12.07 -30.39 6.00
CA ARG A 720 -12.85 -31.55 6.45
C ARG A 720 -12.92 -31.56 7.97
N ALA A 721 -14.11 -31.77 8.51
CA ALA A 721 -14.33 -31.78 9.96
C ALA A 721 -14.65 -33.19 10.43
N TYR A 722 -13.90 -33.66 11.41
CA TYR A 722 -14.07 -34.97 12.04
C TYR A 722 -14.30 -34.79 13.54
N PHE A 723 -15.18 -35.61 14.10
CA PHE A 723 -15.18 -35.83 15.54
C PHE A 723 -14.54 -37.19 15.78
N ILE A 724 -13.36 -37.21 16.40
CA ILE A 724 -12.60 -38.43 16.66
C ILE A 724 -12.94 -38.90 18.07
N GLU A 725 -13.75 -39.95 18.16
CA GLU A 725 -14.27 -40.50 19.42
C GLU A 725 -13.15 -41.01 20.32
N GLU A 726 -12.08 -41.60 19.77
CA GLU A 726 -11.02 -42.22 20.57
C GLU A 726 -10.22 -41.18 21.38
N VAL A 727 -10.06 -39.97 20.84
CA VAL A 727 -9.34 -38.87 21.51
C VAL A 727 -10.26 -37.84 22.14
N ASP A 728 -11.58 -38.01 21.98
CA ASP A 728 -12.62 -37.06 22.37
C ASP A 728 -12.30 -35.63 21.90
N LYS A 729 -12.02 -35.47 20.60
CA LYS A 729 -11.70 -34.15 20.00
C LYS A 729 -12.32 -33.99 18.63
N CYS A 730 -12.80 -32.78 18.37
CA CYS A 730 -13.06 -32.35 17.01
C CYS A 730 -11.75 -31.93 16.33
N VAL A 731 -11.49 -32.49 15.15
CA VAL A 731 -10.31 -32.24 14.33
C VAL A 731 -10.75 -31.67 12.99
N ILE A 732 -10.14 -30.56 12.60
CA ILE A 732 -10.30 -29.93 11.29
C ILE A 732 -9.07 -30.27 10.47
N SER A 733 -9.26 -31.03 9.39
CA SER A 733 -8.19 -31.44 8.49
C SER A 733 -8.23 -30.63 7.20
N ILE A 734 -7.12 -30.00 6.84
CA ILE A 734 -6.93 -29.27 5.59
C ILE A 734 -5.66 -29.84 4.95
N THR A 735 -5.78 -30.44 3.75
CA THR A 735 -4.69 -31.19 3.12
C THR A 735 -4.17 -32.33 4.03
N ASP A 736 -2.91 -32.24 4.46
CA ASP A 736 -2.20 -33.16 5.35
C ASP A 736 -2.02 -32.60 6.76
N VAL A 737 -2.65 -31.46 7.07
CA VAL A 737 -2.53 -30.76 8.35
C VAL A 737 -3.82 -30.93 9.15
N ASP A 738 -3.66 -31.46 10.37
CA ASP A 738 -4.76 -31.66 11.32
C ASP A 738 -4.70 -30.63 12.45
N PHE A 739 -5.78 -29.86 12.61
CA PHE A 739 -5.94 -28.89 13.67
C PHE A 739 -6.96 -29.38 14.69
N ALA A 740 -6.62 -29.34 15.97
CA ALA A 740 -7.61 -29.51 17.02
C ALA A 740 -8.52 -28.28 17.10
N TYR A 741 -9.84 -28.47 17.03
CA TYR A 741 -10.80 -27.38 17.18
C TYR A 741 -10.71 -26.80 18.60
N GLN A 742 -10.61 -25.49 18.72
CA GLN A 742 -10.12 -24.85 19.96
C GLN A 742 -11.21 -24.55 20.99
N ASN A 743 -12.47 -24.79 20.62
CA ASN A 743 -13.65 -24.65 21.48
C ASN A 743 -13.82 -23.24 22.07
N GLU A 744 -13.34 -22.19 21.40
CA GLU A 744 -13.69 -20.83 21.81
C GLU A 744 -15.10 -20.48 21.32
N PHE A 745 -15.90 -19.87 22.18
CA PHE A 745 -17.25 -19.46 21.82
C PHE A 745 -17.20 -18.21 20.92
N LEU A 746 -17.72 -18.33 19.70
CA LEU A 746 -17.66 -17.27 18.68
C LEU A 746 -19.04 -16.61 18.45
N GLY A 747 -20.11 -17.18 18.99
CA GLY A 747 -21.48 -16.69 18.79
C GLY A 747 -22.06 -17.02 17.41
N CYS A 748 -23.11 -16.29 17.03
CA CYS A 748 -23.77 -16.40 15.72
C CYS A 748 -23.24 -15.31 14.78
N THR A 749 -22.11 -15.57 14.15
CA THR A 749 -21.48 -14.65 13.18
C THR A 749 -21.67 -15.14 11.76
N GLU A 750 -21.90 -14.23 10.83
CA GLU A 750 -21.88 -14.54 9.39
C GLU A 750 -20.53 -15.13 8.97
N ARG A 751 -20.57 -16.06 8.02
CA ARG A 751 -19.38 -16.63 7.37
C ARG A 751 -19.10 -15.94 6.04
N LEU A 752 -17.81 -15.81 5.73
CA LEU A 752 -17.38 -15.31 4.43
C LEU A 752 -17.76 -16.32 3.35
N VAL A 753 -18.18 -15.84 2.18
CA VAL A 753 -18.41 -16.74 1.04
C VAL A 753 -17.08 -17.34 0.60
N ILE A 754 -17.01 -18.67 0.60
CA ILE A 754 -15.80 -19.40 0.21
C ILE A 754 -15.72 -19.45 -1.32
N THR A 755 -14.62 -18.94 -1.86
CA THR A 755 -14.28 -18.95 -3.29
C THR A 755 -13.02 -19.76 -3.50
N PRO A 756 -12.69 -20.18 -4.74
CA PRO A 756 -11.42 -20.88 -5.01
C PRO A 756 -10.17 -20.12 -4.54
N LEU A 757 -10.23 -18.78 -4.50
CA LEU A 757 -9.18 -17.93 -3.95
C LEU A 757 -9.06 -18.10 -2.43
N THR A 758 -10.20 -18.13 -1.73
CA THR A 758 -10.29 -18.36 -0.28
C THR A 758 -9.74 -19.75 0.08
N ASP A 759 -10.10 -20.80 -0.69
CA ASP A 759 -9.59 -22.17 -0.47
C ASP A 759 -8.07 -22.25 -0.61
N ARG A 760 -7.53 -21.61 -1.66
CA ARG A 760 -6.08 -21.53 -1.86
C ARG A 760 -5.39 -20.82 -0.69
N CYS A 761 -6.04 -19.80 -0.14
CA CYS A 761 -5.55 -19.11 1.05
C CYS A 761 -5.57 -20.06 2.27
N TYR A 762 -6.65 -20.80 2.50
CA TYR A 762 -6.76 -21.78 3.60
C TYR A 762 -5.66 -22.84 3.55
N ILE A 763 -5.42 -23.41 2.37
CA ILE A 763 -4.36 -24.40 2.16
C ILE A 763 -3.00 -23.80 2.49
N THR A 764 -2.69 -22.61 1.97
CA THR A 764 -1.37 -22.01 2.14
C THR A 764 -1.13 -21.58 3.60
N LEU A 765 -2.14 -21.01 4.26
CA LEU A 765 -2.08 -20.64 5.67
C LEU A 765 -1.98 -21.86 6.57
N SER A 766 -2.70 -22.95 6.27
CA SER A 766 -2.63 -24.20 7.02
C SER A 766 -1.23 -24.80 6.98
N GLN A 767 -0.63 -24.86 5.79
CA GLN A 767 0.75 -25.30 5.63
C GLN A 767 1.74 -24.38 6.34
N ALA A 768 1.53 -23.06 6.31
CA ALA A 768 2.39 -22.11 7.02
C ALA A 768 2.39 -22.36 8.53
N LEU A 769 1.20 -22.55 9.12
CA LEU A 769 1.05 -22.86 10.54
C LEU A 769 1.70 -24.19 10.92
N ASN A 770 1.57 -25.21 10.07
CA ASN A 770 2.23 -26.51 10.27
C ASN A 770 3.76 -26.40 10.24
N MET A 771 4.29 -25.47 9.43
CA MET A 771 5.73 -25.14 9.38
C MET A 771 6.18 -24.20 10.52
N ASN A 772 5.30 -23.86 11.47
CA ASN A 772 5.53 -22.88 12.53
C ASN A 772 5.89 -21.47 12.03
N LEU A 773 5.43 -21.11 10.83
CA LEU A 773 5.58 -19.79 10.23
C LEU A 773 4.29 -18.97 10.38
N GLY A 774 4.40 -17.66 10.19
CA GLY A 774 3.24 -16.78 10.04
C GLY A 774 2.65 -16.82 8.63
N GLY A 775 1.43 -16.32 8.47
CA GLY A 775 0.77 -16.15 7.16
C GLY A 775 0.78 -14.70 6.68
N ALA A 776 1.05 -14.45 5.40
CA ALA A 776 1.06 -13.10 4.85
C ALA A 776 0.17 -12.94 3.60
N PRO A 777 -1.17 -12.83 3.75
CA PRO A 777 -2.05 -12.51 2.63
C PRO A 777 -1.78 -11.10 2.08
N ALA A 778 -1.48 -10.99 0.79
CA ALA A 778 -1.09 -9.74 0.12
C ALA A 778 -1.90 -9.53 -1.17
N GLY A 779 -2.33 -8.29 -1.43
CA GLY A 779 -3.08 -7.97 -2.65
C GLY A 779 -3.84 -6.65 -2.57
N PRO A 780 -4.54 -6.22 -3.64
CA PRO A 780 -5.23 -4.92 -3.68
C PRO A 780 -6.25 -4.70 -2.56
N ALA A 781 -6.63 -3.45 -2.32
CA ALA A 781 -7.69 -3.15 -1.35
C ALA A 781 -9.01 -3.85 -1.73
N GLY A 782 -9.78 -4.28 -0.72
CA GLY A 782 -11.09 -4.92 -0.95
C GLY A 782 -11.06 -6.39 -1.41
N THR A 783 -9.90 -7.06 -1.46
CA THR A 783 -9.81 -8.49 -1.86
C THR A 783 -10.08 -9.50 -0.73
N GLY A 784 -10.56 -9.04 0.44
CA GLY A 784 -10.98 -9.93 1.53
C GLY A 784 -9.88 -10.52 2.42
N LYS A 785 -8.63 -10.06 2.32
CA LYS A 785 -7.46 -10.56 3.09
C LYS A 785 -7.70 -10.79 4.59
N THR A 786 -8.15 -9.73 5.28
CA THR A 786 -8.39 -9.75 6.73
C THR A 786 -9.57 -10.65 7.08
N GLU A 787 -10.62 -10.61 6.26
CA GLU A 787 -11.83 -11.42 6.47
C GLU A 787 -11.60 -12.91 6.19
N THR A 788 -10.74 -13.28 5.23
CA THR A 788 -10.31 -14.66 5.01
C THR A 788 -9.56 -15.22 6.21
N THR A 789 -8.67 -14.43 6.82
CA THR A 789 -7.93 -14.85 8.03
C THR A 789 -8.87 -15.04 9.22
N LYS A 790 -9.83 -14.12 9.40
CA LYS A 790 -10.88 -14.23 10.42
C LYS A 790 -11.75 -15.45 10.20
N ASP A 791 -12.20 -15.71 8.97
CA ASP A 791 -13.05 -16.86 8.65
C ASP A 791 -12.31 -18.18 8.90
N MET A 792 -11.00 -18.25 8.60
CA MET A 792 -10.17 -19.41 8.90
C MET A 792 -10.08 -19.65 10.41
N GLY A 793 -9.84 -18.60 11.20
CA GLY A 793 -9.83 -18.71 12.66
C GLY A 793 -11.17 -19.21 13.20
N ARG A 794 -12.29 -18.70 12.67
CA ARG A 794 -13.64 -19.18 13.03
C ARG A 794 -13.83 -20.66 12.69
N ALA A 795 -13.32 -21.11 11.54
CA ALA A 795 -13.37 -22.52 11.12
C ALA A 795 -12.62 -23.45 12.08
N LEU A 796 -11.56 -22.94 12.76
CA LEU A 796 -10.78 -23.68 13.75
C LEU A 796 -11.26 -23.46 15.20
N GLY A 797 -12.32 -22.69 15.41
CA GLY A 797 -12.82 -22.37 16.75
C GLY A 797 -11.87 -21.45 17.52
N LYS A 798 -11.09 -20.63 16.81
CA LYS A 798 -10.13 -19.65 17.32
C LYS A 798 -10.66 -18.23 17.15
N TYR A 799 -10.56 -17.43 18.20
CA TYR A 799 -10.77 -16.00 18.11
C TYR A 799 -9.54 -15.32 17.48
N VAL A 800 -9.80 -14.52 16.44
CA VAL A 800 -8.77 -13.73 15.72
C VAL A 800 -8.90 -12.27 16.13
N VAL A 801 -7.86 -11.73 16.73
CA VAL A 801 -7.75 -10.31 17.08
C VAL A 801 -7.16 -9.56 15.90
N VAL A 802 -7.88 -8.55 15.40
CA VAL A 802 -7.40 -7.71 14.29
C VAL A 802 -6.83 -6.40 14.83
N PHE A 803 -5.61 -6.06 14.41
CA PHE A 803 -4.90 -4.83 14.76
C PHE A 803 -4.72 -3.98 13.51
N ASN A 804 -5.32 -2.79 13.48
CA ASN A 804 -5.10 -1.86 12.37
C ASN A 804 -3.78 -1.15 12.58
N CYS A 805 -2.82 -1.36 11.67
CA CYS A 805 -1.50 -0.77 11.77
C CYS A 805 -1.46 0.65 11.23
N SER A 806 -0.71 1.52 11.91
CA SER A 806 -0.47 2.90 11.52
C SER A 806 1.00 3.27 11.71
N ASP A 807 1.39 4.40 11.12
CA ASP A 807 2.67 5.06 11.29
C ASP A 807 2.95 5.47 12.75
N GLN A 808 1.90 5.74 13.54
CA GLN A 808 1.99 6.09 14.96
C GLN A 808 2.27 4.92 15.91
N MET A 809 2.34 3.67 15.41
CA MET A 809 2.58 2.51 16.27
C MET A 809 4.02 2.48 16.80
N ASP A 810 4.17 2.14 18.08
CA ASP A 810 5.47 2.00 18.73
C ASP A 810 5.89 0.52 18.85
N PHE A 811 7.20 0.26 18.74
CA PHE A 811 7.75 -1.10 18.86
C PHE A 811 7.50 -1.73 20.24
N ARG A 812 7.30 -0.90 21.28
CA ARG A 812 6.98 -1.37 22.64
C ARG A 812 5.53 -1.83 22.75
N GLY A 813 4.59 -1.10 22.14
CA GLY A 813 3.18 -1.51 22.03
C GLY A 813 3.05 -2.81 21.26
N LEU A 814 3.70 -2.92 20.09
CA LEU A 814 3.76 -4.16 19.31
C LEU A 814 4.35 -5.33 20.12
N GLY A 815 5.47 -5.10 20.81
CA GLY A 815 6.07 -6.11 21.68
C GLY A 815 5.12 -6.62 22.77
N ARG A 816 4.32 -5.73 23.39
CA ARG A 816 3.29 -6.13 24.37
C ARG A 816 2.20 -6.99 23.73
N ILE A 817 1.75 -6.62 22.53
CA ILE A 817 0.75 -7.38 21.78
C ILE A 817 1.28 -8.77 21.45
N TYR A 818 2.49 -8.88 20.90
CA TYR A 818 3.08 -10.17 20.55
C TYR A 818 3.27 -11.08 21.76
N LYS A 819 3.74 -10.55 22.90
CA LYS A 819 3.79 -11.29 24.18
C LYS A 819 2.40 -11.78 24.58
N GLY A 820 1.39 -10.91 24.53
CA GLY A 820 0.01 -11.27 24.86
C GLY A 820 -0.54 -12.40 24.00
N LEU A 821 -0.33 -12.34 22.68
CA LEU A 821 -0.76 -13.38 21.74
C LEU A 821 -0.02 -14.71 21.96
N ALA A 822 1.29 -14.68 22.17
CA ALA A 822 2.11 -15.86 22.43
C ALA A 822 1.68 -16.57 23.72
N GLN A 823 1.36 -15.81 24.78
CA GLN A 823 0.88 -16.37 26.05
C GLN A 823 -0.56 -16.90 25.95
N SER A 824 -1.45 -16.20 25.25
CA SER A 824 -2.86 -16.56 25.19
C SER A 824 -3.17 -17.68 24.19
N GLY A 825 -2.27 -17.94 23.24
CA GLY A 825 -2.51 -18.84 22.11
C GLY A 825 -3.59 -18.33 21.17
N SER A 826 -3.83 -17.01 21.16
CA SER A 826 -4.78 -16.35 20.25
C SER A 826 -4.10 -16.03 18.93
N TRP A 827 -4.92 -15.81 17.90
CA TRP A 827 -4.41 -15.41 16.59
C TRP A 827 -4.43 -13.89 16.47
N GLY A 828 -3.31 -13.32 16.02
CA GLY A 828 -3.20 -11.89 15.72
C GLY A 828 -3.13 -11.65 14.22
N CYS A 829 -4.07 -10.88 13.69
CA CYS A 829 -4.07 -10.42 12.32
C CYS A 829 -3.75 -8.93 12.30
N PHE A 830 -2.59 -8.57 11.74
CA PHE A 830 -2.13 -7.19 11.65
C PHE A 830 -2.53 -6.64 10.29
N ASP A 831 -3.58 -5.84 10.29
CA ASP A 831 -4.11 -5.23 9.08
C ASP A 831 -3.23 -4.06 8.65
N GLU A 832 -2.97 -3.98 7.35
CA GLU A 832 -2.18 -2.90 6.76
C GLU A 832 -0.77 -2.76 7.37
N PHE A 833 -0.12 -3.89 7.66
CA PHE A 833 1.16 -3.94 8.39
C PHE A 833 2.28 -3.10 7.74
N ASN A 834 2.18 -2.89 6.42
CA ASN A 834 3.10 -2.05 5.65
C ASN A 834 2.90 -0.54 5.82
N ARG A 835 2.02 -0.08 6.72
CA ARG A 835 1.92 1.33 7.15
C ARG A 835 2.86 1.71 8.29
N ILE A 836 3.49 0.73 8.94
CA ILE A 836 4.42 0.96 10.05
C ILE A 836 5.72 1.55 9.49
N GLU A 837 6.29 2.53 10.18
CA GLU A 837 7.58 3.12 9.80
C GLU A 837 8.73 2.10 9.86
N LEU A 838 9.67 2.20 8.91
CA LEU A 838 10.79 1.29 8.74
C LEU A 838 11.61 1.02 10.02
N PRO A 839 11.93 2.02 10.85
CA PRO A 839 12.68 1.78 12.09
C PRO A 839 11.91 0.90 13.08
N VAL A 840 10.60 1.11 13.20
CA VAL A 840 9.72 0.30 14.07
C VAL A 840 9.53 -1.10 13.50
N LEU A 841 9.33 -1.19 12.18
CA LEU A 841 9.16 -2.44 11.45
C LEU A 841 10.37 -3.37 11.61
N SER A 842 11.59 -2.83 11.57
CA SER A 842 12.83 -3.58 11.78
C SER A 842 12.90 -4.23 13.17
N VAL A 843 12.54 -3.48 14.22
CA VAL A 843 12.48 -4.00 15.60
C VAL A 843 11.36 -5.02 15.76
N ALA A 844 10.18 -4.75 15.18
CA ALA A 844 9.05 -5.68 15.19
C ALA A 844 9.41 -7.01 14.50
N ALA A 845 10.19 -6.97 13.42
CA ALA A 845 10.65 -8.17 12.74
C ALA A 845 11.54 -9.05 13.62
N GLN A 846 12.45 -8.43 14.39
CA GLN A 846 13.26 -9.16 15.37
C GLN A 846 12.40 -9.78 16.48
N GLN A 847 11.41 -9.04 16.98
CA GLN A 847 10.47 -9.55 18.00
C GLN A 847 9.68 -10.76 17.51
N ILE A 848 9.15 -10.69 16.28
CA ILE A 848 8.41 -11.79 15.67
C ILE A 848 9.31 -13.01 15.46
N ALA A 849 10.54 -12.80 14.97
CA ALA A 849 11.50 -13.88 14.74
C ALA A 849 11.80 -14.66 16.03
N VAL A 850 11.97 -13.98 17.16
CA VAL A 850 12.19 -14.63 18.47
C VAL A 850 11.01 -15.52 18.87
N ILE A 851 9.78 -15.02 18.69
CA ILE A 851 8.56 -15.76 19.07
C ILE A 851 8.36 -16.97 18.16
N LEU A 852 8.49 -16.81 16.84
CA LEU A 852 8.31 -17.91 15.89
C LEU A 852 9.43 -18.95 15.99
N ALA A 853 10.67 -18.54 16.27
CA ALA A 853 11.75 -19.47 16.57
C ALA A 853 11.45 -20.28 17.84
N ALA A 854 10.99 -19.63 18.92
CA ALA A 854 10.61 -20.33 20.14
C ALA A 854 9.45 -21.32 19.93
N LYS A 855 8.48 -20.97 19.08
CA LYS A 855 7.39 -21.89 18.69
C LYS A 855 7.92 -23.08 17.89
N ARG A 856 8.78 -22.84 16.88
CA ARG A 856 9.41 -23.88 16.06
C ARG A 856 10.23 -24.85 16.92
N ASP A 857 10.91 -24.34 17.92
CA ASP A 857 11.76 -25.13 18.83
C ASP A 857 10.95 -25.81 19.95
N GLY A 858 9.62 -25.59 20.00
CA GLY A 858 8.71 -26.24 20.95
C GLY A 858 8.91 -25.80 22.41
N LEU A 859 9.40 -24.58 22.64
CA LEU A 859 9.70 -24.09 23.98
C LEU A 859 8.42 -23.72 24.74
N ALA A 860 8.28 -24.17 25.99
CA ALA A 860 7.17 -23.77 26.87
C ALA A 860 7.32 -22.34 27.43
N TYR A 861 8.56 -21.86 27.53
CA TYR A 861 8.92 -20.51 27.95
C TYR A 861 10.07 -20.00 27.09
N PHE A 862 10.08 -18.71 26.78
CA PHE A 862 11.14 -18.08 26.01
C PHE A 862 11.47 -16.70 26.59
N VAL A 863 12.68 -16.22 26.30
CA VAL A 863 13.12 -14.88 26.67
C VAL A 863 12.81 -13.95 25.51
N PHE A 864 12.03 -12.90 25.75
CA PHE A 864 11.69 -11.91 24.74
C PHE A 864 12.80 -10.85 24.59
N THR A 865 12.71 -10.01 23.56
CA THR A 865 13.76 -9.01 23.22
C THR A 865 14.07 -7.98 24.31
N ASP A 866 13.14 -7.76 25.26
CA ASP A 866 13.31 -6.88 26.41
C ASP A 866 13.87 -7.60 27.66
N GLY A 867 14.15 -8.90 27.57
CA GLY A 867 14.67 -9.72 28.66
C GLY A 867 13.60 -10.40 29.51
N ASP A 868 12.31 -10.14 29.26
CA ASP A 868 11.22 -10.79 29.99
C ASP A 868 11.12 -12.28 29.63
N THR A 869 10.87 -13.14 30.63
CA THR A 869 10.54 -14.55 30.39
C THR A 869 9.04 -14.70 30.23
N VAL A 870 8.62 -15.22 29.07
CA VAL A 870 7.22 -15.28 28.62
C VAL A 870 6.85 -16.75 28.37
N SER A 871 5.66 -17.17 28.82
CA SER A 871 5.12 -18.50 28.51
C SER A 871 4.61 -18.56 27.06
N MET A 872 4.80 -19.69 26.40
CA MET A 872 4.38 -19.92 25.02
C MET A 872 3.21 -20.91 24.97
N ASN A 873 2.18 -20.56 24.21
CA ASN A 873 1.14 -21.48 23.80
C ASN A 873 1.34 -21.85 22.32
N PRO A 874 1.53 -23.15 21.97
CA PRO A 874 1.83 -23.57 20.59
C PRO A 874 0.72 -23.23 19.58
N GLU A 875 -0.51 -23.03 20.06
CA GLU A 875 -1.68 -22.66 19.25
C GLU A 875 -1.66 -21.21 18.75
N PHE A 876 -0.65 -20.43 19.14
CA PHE A 876 -0.40 -19.08 18.66
C PHE A 876 -0.28 -19.01 17.13
N GLY A 877 -0.88 -17.97 16.53
CA GLY A 877 -0.81 -17.71 15.10
C GLY A 877 -0.63 -16.22 14.82
N LEU A 878 0.17 -15.90 13.81
CA LEU A 878 0.48 -14.53 13.42
C LEU A 878 0.22 -14.35 11.91
N PHE A 879 -0.57 -13.34 11.58
CA PHE A 879 -0.95 -13.04 10.20
C PHE A 879 -0.74 -11.57 9.90
N LEU A 880 -0.17 -11.26 8.74
CA LEU A 880 0.06 -9.91 8.26
C LEU A 880 -0.70 -9.71 6.96
N THR A 881 -1.54 -8.68 6.86
CA THR A 881 -2.13 -8.31 5.59
C THR A 881 -1.44 -7.07 5.03
N MET A 882 -1.28 -7.02 3.72
CA MET A 882 -0.64 -5.89 3.05
C MET A 882 -1.33 -5.53 1.73
N ASN A 883 -1.34 -4.24 1.45
CA ASN A 883 -1.76 -3.66 0.17
C ASN A 883 -0.51 -3.14 -0.55
N PRO A 884 0.11 -3.94 -1.44
CA PRO A 884 1.26 -3.49 -2.23
C PRO A 884 0.84 -2.42 -3.26
N GLY A 885 1.74 -1.49 -3.60
CA GLY A 885 1.55 -0.53 -4.69
C GLY A 885 0.76 0.75 -4.37
N TYR A 886 0.47 1.04 -3.10
CA TYR A 886 -0.20 2.28 -2.67
C TYR A 886 0.80 3.27 -2.04
N ALA A 887 0.61 4.56 -2.26
CA ALA A 887 1.44 5.62 -1.68
C ALA A 887 1.46 5.55 -0.13
N GLY A 888 2.63 5.80 0.48
CA GLY A 888 2.83 5.72 1.92
C GLY A 888 2.91 4.28 2.49
N ARG A 889 3.07 3.26 1.63
CA ARG A 889 3.25 1.86 2.03
C ARG A 889 4.70 1.42 1.83
N GLN A 890 5.26 0.77 2.84
CA GLN A 890 6.63 0.26 2.79
C GLN A 890 6.69 -1.19 2.31
N GLU A 891 7.82 -1.61 1.75
CA GLU A 891 8.06 -3.03 1.54
C GLU A 891 8.46 -3.71 2.84
N LEU A 892 8.08 -4.99 2.98
CA LEU A 892 8.52 -5.77 4.12
C LEU A 892 10.01 -6.08 4.02
N PRO A 893 10.78 -5.90 5.11
CA PRO A 893 12.17 -6.34 5.19
C PRO A 893 12.33 -7.84 4.90
N GLU A 894 13.44 -8.23 4.25
CA GLU A 894 13.70 -9.63 3.88
C GLU A 894 13.77 -10.57 5.10
N ASN A 895 14.35 -10.10 6.22
CA ASN A 895 14.39 -10.85 7.48
C ASN A 895 12.98 -11.14 8.03
N LEU A 896 12.00 -10.29 7.73
CA LEU A 896 10.61 -10.53 8.08
C LEU A 896 9.96 -11.49 7.10
N LYS A 897 10.17 -11.31 5.79
CA LYS A 897 9.59 -12.19 4.75
C LYS A 897 9.92 -13.66 4.98
N ILE A 898 11.12 -13.99 5.44
CA ILE A 898 11.54 -15.38 5.74
C ILE A 898 10.66 -16.05 6.82
N ASN A 899 10.08 -15.28 7.74
CA ASN A 899 9.24 -15.81 8.83
C ASN A 899 7.77 -16.01 8.42
N PHE A 900 7.39 -15.59 7.22
CA PHE A 900 6.00 -15.64 6.76
C PHE A 900 5.88 -16.33 5.41
N ARG A 901 4.77 -17.03 5.22
CA ARG A 901 4.39 -17.56 3.91
C ARG A 901 3.37 -16.63 3.25
N SER A 902 3.76 -16.01 2.15
CA SER A 902 2.91 -15.05 1.43
C SER A 902 1.85 -15.74 0.58
N VAL A 903 0.66 -15.11 0.49
CA VAL A 903 -0.47 -15.56 -0.35
C VAL A 903 -0.98 -14.39 -1.16
N ALA A 904 -0.95 -14.49 -2.49
CA ALA A 904 -1.52 -13.47 -3.36
C ALA A 904 -3.05 -13.55 -3.40
N MET A 905 -3.72 -12.48 -2.96
CA MET A 905 -5.17 -12.31 -2.90
C MET A 905 -5.63 -11.34 -4.01
N MET A 906 -6.09 -11.90 -5.12
CA MET A 906 -6.60 -11.15 -6.28
C MET A 906 -8.09 -10.79 -6.11
N VAL A 907 -8.66 -10.09 -7.10
CA VAL A 907 -10.10 -9.78 -7.12
C VAL A 907 -10.90 -11.10 -7.09
N PRO A 908 -11.78 -11.31 -6.10
CA PRO A 908 -12.54 -12.54 -5.99
C PRO A 908 -13.63 -12.63 -7.07
N ASP A 909 -14.08 -13.85 -7.36
CA ASP A 909 -15.19 -14.08 -8.28
C ASP A 909 -16.52 -13.57 -7.68
N ARG A 910 -16.92 -12.38 -8.11
CA ARG A 910 -18.15 -11.70 -7.67
C ARG A 910 -19.40 -12.51 -8.03
N GLN A 911 -19.40 -13.30 -9.09
CA GLN A 911 -20.57 -14.09 -9.51
C GLN A 911 -20.86 -15.21 -8.51
N ILE A 912 -19.83 -15.89 -7.99
CA ILE A 912 -19.97 -16.90 -6.94
C ILE A 912 -20.56 -16.26 -5.68
N ILE A 913 -20.03 -15.11 -5.28
CA ILE A 913 -20.49 -14.36 -4.09
C ILE A 913 -21.96 -13.98 -4.22
N MET A 914 -22.36 -13.40 -5.36
CA MET A 914 -23.76 -13.02 -5.63
C MET A 914 -24.69 -14.23 -5.55
N ARG A 915 -24.30 -15.36 -6.16
CA ARG A 915 -25.11 -16.59 -6.14
C ARG A 915 -25.32 -17.11 -4.72
N VAL A 916 -24.27 -17.15 -3.91
CA VAL A 916 -24.35 -17.66 -2.53
C VAL A 916 -25.22 -16.73 -1.68
N LYS A 917 -25.05 -15.42 -1.81
CA LYS A 917 -25.90 -14.45 -1.10
C LYS A 917 -27.36 -14.52 -1.54
N LEU A 918 -27.65 -14.71 -2.83
CA LEU A 918 -29.02 -14.92 -3.31
C LEU A 918 -29.63 -16.22 -2.75
N ALA A 919 -28.86 -17.30 -2.69
CA ALA A 919 -29.31 -18.55 -2.08
C ALA A 919 -29.63 -18.37 -0.59
N ALA A 920 -28.78 -17.65 0.15
CA ALA A 920 -28.98 -17.34 1.56
C ALA A 920 -30.26 -16.50 1.80
N CYS A 921 -30.60 -15.59 0.87
CA CYS A 921 -31.84 -14.83 0.92
C CYS A 921 -33.11 -15.60 0.49
N GLY A 922 -33.01 -16.89 0.17
CA GLY A 922 -34.15 -17.73 -0.19
C GLY A 922 -34.46 -17.82 -1.69
N PHE A 923 -33.61 -17.28 -2.58
CA PHE A 923 -33.84 -17.39 -4.03
C PHE A 923 -33.44 -18.76 -4.57
N VAL A 924 -34.42 -19.51 -5.10
CA VAL A 924 -34.19 -20.85 -5.70
C VAL A 924 -33.44 -20.74 -7.03
N ASP A 925 -33.81 -19.80 -7.91
CA ASP A 925 -33.14 -19.56 -9.20
C ASP A 925 -31.87 -18.69 -9.08
N ASN A 926 -31.12 -18.83 -7.97
CA ASN A 926 -29.95 -18.03 -7.64
C ASN A 926 -28.85 -18.05 -8.73
N GLN A 927 -28.66 -19.17 -9.44
CA GLN A 927 -27.61 -19.30 -10.46
C GLN A 927 -27.85 -18.39 -11.67
N ILE A 928 -29.10 -18.31 -12.15
CA ILE A 928 -29.46 -17.49 -13.32
C ILE A 928 -29.43 -16.01 -12.94
N LEU A 929 -29.96 -15.67 -11.76
CA LEU A 929 -29.97 -14.30 -11.26
C LEU A 929 -28.55 -13.76 -11.05
N ALA A 930 -27.65 -14.55 -10.44
CA ALA A 930 -26.26 -14.14 -10.24
C ALA A 930 -25.54 -13.85 -11.56
N ARG A 931 -25.76 -14.67 -12.61
CA ARG A 931 -25.22 -14.40 -13.95
C ARG A 931 -25.73 -13.09 -14.52
N LYS A 932 -27.04 -12.81 -14.40
CA LYS A 932 -27.63 -11.55 -14.87
C LYS A 932 -27.07 -10.34 -14.15
N PHE A 933 -26.98 -10.38 -12.82
CA PHE A 933 -26.39 -9.31 -12.02
C PHE A 933 -24.92 -9.07 -12.36
N PHE A 934 -24.12 -10.14 -12.47
CA PHE A 934 -22.71 -10.04 -12.82
C PHE A 934 -22.50 -9.32 -14.17
N VAL A 935 -23.25 -9.74 -15.20
CA VAL A 935 -23.18 -9.10 -16.53
C VAL A 935 -23.65 -7.65 -16.46
N LEU A 936 -24.74 -7.37 -15.75
CA LEU A 936 -25.27 -6.01 -15.60
C LEU A 936 -24.26 -5.08 -14.94
N TYR A 937 -23.70 -5.45 -13.79
CA TYR A 937 -22.73 -4.61 -13.08
C TYR A 937 -21.46 -4.40 -13.89
N LYS A 938 -20.98 -5.44 -14.58
CA LYS A 938 -19.83 -5.33 -15.48
C LYS A 938 -20.11 -4.34 -16.62
N LEU A 939 -21.27 -4.41 -17.25
CA LEU A 939 -21.67 -3.45 -18.29
C LEU A 939 -21.81 -2.04 -17.74
N CYS A 940 -22.31 -1.86 -16.50
CA CYS A 940 -22.37 -0.55 -15.86
C CYS A 940 -20.97 0.03 -15.62
N GLU A 941 -20.02 -0.75 -15.11
CA GLU A 941 -18.63 -0.32 -14.92
C GLU A 941 -17.95 0.05 -16.25
N GLU A 942 -18.27 -0.66 -17.34
CA GLU A 942 -17.68 -0.43 -18.67
C GLU A 942 -18.33 0.72 -19.46
N GLN A 943 -19.65 0.91 -19.34
CA GLN A 943 -20.42 1.83 -20.19
C GLN A 943 -20.79 3.15 -19.53
N LEU A 944 -20.80 3.23 -18.19
CA LEU A 944 -21.11 4.49 -17.50
C LEU A 944 -19.88 5.40 -17.47
N THR A 945 -20.13 6.71 -17.42
CA THR A 945 -19.08 7.72 -17.29
C THR A 945 -18.31 7.53 -15.97
N LYS A 946 -16.98 7.42 -16.08
CA LYS A 946 -16.08 7.28 -14.91
C LYS A 946 -16.07 8.58 -14.09
N GLN A 947 -16.86 8.63 -13.03
CA GLN A 947 -16.78 9.64 -11.98
C GLN A 947 -16.06 9.06 -10.76
N VAL A 948 -15.38 9.90 -9.98
CA VAL A 948 -14.63 9.49 -8.77
C VAL A 948 -15.51 8.80 -7.72
N SER A 949 -16.82 9.02 -7.75
CA SER A 949 -17.82 8.36 -6.89
C SER A 949 -18.34 7.01 -7.42
N VAL A 950 -18.01 6.66 -8.67
CA VAL A 950 -18.49 5.44 -9.37
C VAL A 950 -17.37 4.39 -9.52
N SER A 951 -16.11 4.78 -9.33
CA SER A 951 -14.94 3.91 -9.18
C SER A 951 -14.72 3.52 -7.72
#